data_AF-A0A9W9IDL7-F1
#
_entry.id   AF-A0A9W9IDL7-F1
#
_cell.length_a   1.000
_cell.length_b   1.000
_cell.length_c   1.000
_cell.angle_alpha   90.00
_cell.angle_beta   90.00
_cell.angle_gamma   90.00
#
_symmetry.space_group_name_H-M   'P 1'
#
loop_
_entity.id
_entity.type
_entity.pdbx_description
1 polymer ?
#
loop_
_entity_poly.entity_id
_entity_poly.type
_entity_poly.pdbx_seq_one_letter_code
_entity_poly.pdbx_strand_id
1 'polypeptide(L)'
;MSYSSRGRGDHGGSDSRGGSRGRGGFDPRGGRGGGSYRGSSESRSRGGPGGSQGRGGGGRREPPAPPSVLLDGNLEVNPNVEPFEDKCLAVNKKDLKGGKGILALRPDFGTKGRKIMLRTNFYEMNINPDAVFYTYRVSLKPEKGLRRHIKTAFRNLMNMEVFKQLHAATDGASEIVTVARMPKVGELLVSGETPGEEEQRGTRNKDKKPMFKFTFTEGVVIRPAQLMQALRDCHVQEKVNNEDVAIRVLNILMSKHPYDDEGTVIAGKTRNKYFWIDDRKQSAYLGGGLECIRGFYSSMRLSAGRVLLNINVNHSAFFAPGPLAKLVAEFQMVFGNDLPLLNRYIRSLRVYNTHLPKVKDEYGKMTWRERSIWGLASPKDGSRLPSPPKIKELGAAPPDCKFFLEDPNDGRAGPPSGRYVTVVEYFKLKYGIVVKEMNRPCVNVGGHDKPSYLPLDVCLVVPGQITNGELGTSQRQAIIGFSCRRPPDNLLTIKSNGLKMIGSEKEGFFRRGLKVKPGLLVVPGRILNAPGLRYGRKIQVPKSGSWNLRDSKFCRGVTVTNWAALVIYTESKAPDVNQTHMPAVRALKNASEKLGLSLNMTGPEFPITPIKYNRFELRKNLDGLFTRAKERGFEFVLVFLPNTDERIFSEVKYAGDVKYGVLTHCCLSDKFLNGNEQYMANNAMKINLKLGGINQALEQPKSSRLIDEGKTMVVGLDVTHPSATDPPEFPSIACIVASVDKDLGQWPGEAQIQGKKVERIEKLHDMLANCLRRWEKRNRQLPENIIVYRDGVSEGQFEMVAQYEYDSLCKATAMMYRHRPAITIIVCGKRHNVRFFPTKMEDMDKTSNPINGTIVDRGITRPIFWDFYLQAQAPIQGSARPAHYVVLRDEIFTDKKINPEGKASDMVQELTHNICYLMGRCTRSVSYSTPAFLADRFCDRARRYVRAEMAKQMFLEDRAADQAGRRPDYRFHFEDNVVQIHPGIADRMVYI
;
A
#
# COMPACT_ATOMS: atom_id res chain seq x y z
N MET A 1 18.38 -32.94 36.53
CA MET A 1 18.09 -33.51 37.86
C MET A 1 16.84 -32.85 38.40
N SER A 2 15.74 -33.61 38.36
CA SER A 2 14.91 -33.93 39.52
C SER A 2 14.31 -32.79 40.37
N TYR A 3 12.99 -32.71 40.30
CA TYR A 3 12.03 -32.82 41.40
C TYR A 3 10.96 -31.73 41.54
N SER A 4 9.76 -32.29 41.53
CA SER A 4 8.38 -31.83 41.72
C SER A 4 8.00 -31.55 43.17
N SER A 5 6.96 -30.72 43.36
CA SER A 5 5.83 -30.90 44.32
C SER A 5 4.94 -29.63 44.25
N ARG A 6 3.62 -29.60 43.96
CA ARG A 6 2.37 -30.27 44.43
C ARG A 6 1.92 -29.89 45.86
N GLY A 7 0.71 -29.30 45.95
CA GLY A 7 -0.19 -29.25 47.13
C GLY A 7 -1.12 -28.01 47.10
N ARG A 8 -2.36 -28.09 46.57
CA ARG A 8 -3.69 -28.31 47.24
C ARG A 8 -4.10 -27.16 48.20
N GLY A 9 -5.11 -26.34 47.88
CA GLY A 9 -6.55 -26.47 48.25
C GLY A 9 -6.85 -25.51 49.42
N ASP A 10 -7.97 -24.80 49.62
CA ASP A 10 -9.34 -24.89 49.11
C ASP A 10 -10.15 -23.62 49.49
N HIS A 11 -11.21 -23.32 48.70
CA HIS A 11 -12.49 -22.61 48.99
C HIS A 11 -12.59 -21.14 49.50
N GLY A 12 -13.39 -20.33 48.76
CA GLY A 12 -14.37 -19.39 49.34
C GLY A 12 -14.54 -17.99 48.72
N GLY A 13 -15.61 -17.78 47.92
CA GLY A 13 -16.49 -16.60 48.08
C GLY A 13 -16.33 -15.32 47.23
N SER A 14 -17.28 -15.14 46.30
CA SER A 14 -17.94 -13.90 45.81
C SER A 14 -17.17 -12.72 45.17
N ASP A 15 -17.57 -12.45 43.93
CA ASP A 15 -17.86 -11.14 43.31
C ASP A 15 -16.94 -9.94 43.60
N SER A 16 -16.25 -9.46 42.55
CA SER A 16 -16.46 -8.08 42.05
C SER A 16 -15.60 -7.73 40.84
N ARG A 17 -16.23 -7.00 39.94
CA ARG A 17 -15.71 -6.41 38.70
C ARG A 17 -14.55 -5.45 38.95
N GLY A 18 -13.49 -5.54 38.14
CA GLY A 18 -12.38 -4.57 38.18
C GLY A 18 -11.43 -4.68 37.00
N GLY A 19 -11.87 -4.26 35.82
CA GLY A 19 -11.02 -4.19 34.62
C GLY A 19 -9.96 -3.10 34.74
N SER A 20 -8.69 -3.51 34.91
CA SER A 20 -7.54 -2.61 34.91
C SER A 20 -6.98 -2.46 33.49
N ARG A 21 -7.08 -1.25 32.94
CA ARG A 21 -6.56 -0.85 31.63
C ARG A 21 -5.06 -0.53 31.76
N GLY A 22 -4.23 -1.44 31.26
CA GLY A 22 -2.79 -1.24 31.08
C GLY A 22 -2.45 -0.14 30.07
N ARG A 23 -1.47 0.67 30.45
CA ARG A 23 -0.91 1.85 29.80
C ARG A 23 -0.33 1.54 28.41
N GLY A 24 -0.67 2.35 27.41
CA GLY A 24 -0.13 2.26 26.05
C GLY A 24 1.26 2.88 25.95
N GLY A 25 2.26 2.05 25.63
CA GLY A 25 3.58 2.46 25.15
C GLY A 25 3.50 2.94 23.69
N PHE A 26 4.07 4.10 23.43
CA PHE A 26 4.22 4.69 22.10
C PHE A 26 5.35 3.99 21.35
N ASP A 27 4.99 3.26 20.30
CA ASP A 27 5.90 2.59 19.37
C ASP A 27 5.83 3.35 18.03
N PRO A 28 6.92 3.94 17.50
CA PRO A 28 6.89 4.81 16.33
C PRO A 28 6.76 3.99 15.05
N ARG A 29 5.56 3.47 14.77
CA ARG A 29 5.30 2.64 13.58
C ARG A 29 4.93 3.49 12.37
N GLY A 30 5.83 3.49 11.39
CA GLY A 30 5.69 4.12 10.08
C GLY A 30 4.37 3.79 9.37
N GLY A 31 3.70 4.82 8.88
CA GLY A 31 2.33 4.76 8.37
C GLY A 31 2.18 4.02 7.05
N ARG A 32 1.79 2.74 7.11
CA ARG A 32 1.02 2.08 6.05
C ARG A 32 -0.32 2.80 5.89
N GLY A 33 -0.42 3.68 4.90
CA GLY A 33 -1.69 4.17 4.39
C GLY A 33 -2.45 3.00 3.78
N GLY A 34 -3.40 2.45 4.54
CA GLY A 34 -4.29 1.36 4.13
C GLY A 34 -5.37 1.83 3.16
N GLY A 35 -4.99 2.56 2.12
CA GLY A 35 -5.78 2.62 0.90
C GLY A 35 -5.37 1.42 0.06
N SER A 36 -6.34 0.67 -0.43
CA SER A 36 -6.21 -0.44 -1.38
C SER A 36 -5.67 -0.01 -2.76
N TYR A 37 -4.71 0.90 -2.78
CA TYR A 37 -3.81 1.14 -3.91
C TYR A 37 -2.69 0.09 -3.90
N ARG A 38 -3.07 -1.19 -3.80
CA ARG A 38 -2.30 -2.24 -4.45
C ARG A 38 -2.55 -2.02 -5.93
N GLY A 39 -1.79 -1.09 -6.50
CA GLY A 39 -1.52 -1.14 -7.92
C GLY A 39 -0.94 -2.52 -8.14
N SER A 40 -1.81 -3.45 -8.51
CA SER A 40 -1.44 -4.70 -9.12
C SER A 40 -0.45 -4.29 -10.18
N SER A 41 0.83 -4.51 -9.91
CA SER A 41 1.81 -4.78 -10.95
C SER A 41 1.45 -6.14 -11.55
N GLU A 42 0.21 -6.31 -11.99
CA GLU A 42 -0.03 -6.87 -13.28
C GLU A 42 0.86 -6.06 -14.22
N SER A 43 2.03 -6.62 -14.49
CA SER A 43 2.52 -6.78 -15.84
C SER A 43 1.36 -7.33 -16.70
N ARG A 44 0.32 -6.53 -16.95
CA ARG A 44 -0.54 -6.71 -18.09
C ARG A 44 0.43 -6.50 -19.24
N SER A 45 0.85 -7.59 -19.87
CA SER A 45 1.28 -7.53 -21.26
C SER A 45 0.11 -6.93 -22.04
N ARG A 46 0.00 -5.61 -22.07
CA ARG A 46 -0.76 -4.90 -23.10
C ARG A 46 0.12 -4.95 -24.35
N GLY A 47 0.18 -6.14 -24.95
CA GLY A 47 0.58 -6.31 -26.33
C GLY A 47 -0.67 -6.11 -27.18
N GLY A 48 -0.74 -4.96 -27.84
CA GLY A 48 -1.83 -4.58 -28.74
C GLY A 48 -1.73 -3.08 -29.04
N PRO A 49 -1.38 -2.66 -30.27
CA PRO A 49 -1.46 -1.28 -30.68
C PRO A 49 -2.91 -0.94 -31.09
N GLY A 50 -3.39 0.23 -30.68
CA GLY A 50 -4.55 0.89 -31.28
C GLY A 50 -5.94 0.52 -30.74
N GLY A 51 -6.82 1.53 -30.72
CA GLY A 51 -8.28 1.34 -30.81
C GLY A 51 -9.06 1.32 -29.49
N SER A 52 -9.42 2.50 -28.98
CA SER A 52 -10.76 2.86 -28.50
C SER A 52 -10.66 4.11 -27.63
N GLN A 53 -10.88 5.26 -28.26
CA GLN A 53 -11.27 6.48 -27.55
C GLN A 53 -12.70 6.29 -27.05
N GLY A 54 -12.83 5.76 -25.83
CA GLY A 54 -14.07 5.88 -25.08
C GLY A 54 -14.31 7.35 -24.74
N ARG A 55 -15.22 8.00 -25.47
CA ARG A 55 -15.79 9.30 -25.13
C ARG A 55 -16.50 9.17 -23.79
N GLY A 56 -15.91 9.72 -22.73
CA GLY A 56 -16.50 9.78 -21.40
C GLY A 56 -15.92 10.93 -20.59
N GLY A 57 -16.62 12.06 -20.58
CA GLY A 57 -16.67 13.04 -19.49
C GLY A 57 -15.41 13.84 -19.11
N GLY A 58 -15.25 15.03 -19.70
CA GLY A 58 -15.16 16.27 -18.92
C GLY A 58 -13.88 16.61 -18.13
N GLY A 59 -12.74 15.99 -18.39
CA GLY A 59 -11.44 16.52 -17.95
C GLY A 59 -10.66 17.08 -19.13
N ARG A 60 -10.37 18.39 -19.17
CA ARG A 60 -9.35 18.93 -20.09
C ARG A 60 -8.05 18.19 -19.79
N ARG A 61 -7.63 17.26 -20.65
CA ARG A 61 -6.27 16.71 -20.58
C ARG A 61 -5.32 17.87 -20.87
N GLU A 62 -4.55 18.27 -19.86
CA GLU A 62 -3.43 19.19 -20.07
C GLU A 62 -2.59 18.66 -21.24
N PRO A 63 -2.22 19.50 -22.22
CA PRO A 63 -1.32 19.07 -23.28
C PRO A 63 -0.04 18.53 -22.64
N PRO A 64 0.49 17.39 -23.10
CA PRO A 64 1.68 16.79 -22.51
C PRO A 64 2.86 17.77 -22.61
N ALA A 65 3.59 17.93 -21.52
CA ALA A 65 4.78 18.77 -21.50
C ALA A 65 5.84 18.18 -22.44
N PRO A 66 6.56 19.02 -23.21
CA PRO A 66 7.61 18.55 -24.10
C PRO A 66 8.79 17.99 -23.28
N PRO A 67 9.51 16.97 -23.80
CA PRO A 67 10.70 16.43 -23.13
C PRO A 67 11.79 17.47 -22.83
N SER A 68 11.84 18.59 -23.57
CA SER A 68 12.80 19.68 -23.35
C SER A 68 12.77 20.23 -21.92
N VAL A 69 11.62 20.20 -21.24
CA VAL A 69 11.47 20.61 -19.82
C VAL A 69 12.42 19.84 -18.89
N LEU A 70 12.79 18.61 -19.25
CA LEU A 70 13.75 17.80 -18.49
C LEU A 70 15.20 18.27 -18.66
N LEU A 71 15.51 18.92 -19.77
CA LEU A 71 16.85 19.38 -20.15
C LEU A 71 17.14 20.74 -19.51
N ASP A 72 16.12 21.58 -19.34
CA ASP A 72 16.24 22.96 -18.86
C ASP A 72 16.84 23.12 -17.44
N GLY A 73 17.71 24.11 -17.31
CA GLY A 73 18.29 24.58 -16.05
C GLY A 73 19.74 24.15 -15.81
N ASN A 74 20.34 24.68 -14.75
CA ASN A 74 21.72 24.37 -14.38
C ASN A 74 21.87 22.89 -13.96
N LEU A 75 23.05 22.33 -14.22
CA LEU A 75 23.44 20.94 -13.90
C LEU A 75 24.49 20.86 -12.80
N GLU A 76 24.69 21.94 -12.04
CA GLU A 76 25.63 21.98 -10.92
C GLU A 76 25.40 20.86 -9.91
N VAL A 77 26.42 20.03 -9.75
CA VAL A 77 26.54 19.06 -8.66
C VAL A 77 27.26 19.75 -7.51
N ASN A 78 26.81 19.50 -6.28
CA ASN A 78 27.46 20.06 -5.10
C ASN A 78 28.88 19.45 -4.96
N PRO A 79 29.96 20.25 -5.08
CA PRO A 79 31.33 19.74 -5.18
C PRO A 79 31.85 19.15 -3.86
N ASN A 80 31.18 19.41 -2.74
CA ASN A 80 31.59 18.92 -1.42
C ASN A 80 31.07 17.51 -1.11
N VAL A 81 30.16 16.98 -1.93
CA VAL A 81 29.46 15.72 -1.63
C VAL A 81 30.34 14.51 -1.87
N GLU A 82 30.91 14.39 -3.07
CA GLU A 82 31.75 13.25 -3.45
C GLU A 82 33.01 13.15 -2.57
N PRO A 83 33.75 14.24 -2.27
CA PRO A 83 34.87 14.18 -1.32
C PRO A 83 34.45 13.73 0.09
N PHE A 84 33.27 14.14 0.56
CA PHE A 84 32.75 13.71 1.86
C PHE A 84 32.38 12.22 1.86
N GLU A 85 31.72 11.76 0.80
CA GLU A 85 31.41 10.34 0.59
C GLU A 85 32.68 9.47 0.57
N ASP A 86 33.72 9.92 -0.14
CA ASP A 86 35.00 9.21 -0.22
C ASP A 86 35.73 9.19 1.13
N LYS A 87 35.62 10.26 1.91
CA LYS A 87 36.12 10.30 3.29
C LYS A 87 35.39 9.30 4.19
N CYS A 88 34.06 9.23 4.14
CA CYS A 88 33.28 8.22 4.85
C CYS A 88 33.70 6.80 4.46
N LEU A 89 33.89 6.56 3.16
CA LEU A 89 34.34 5.27 2.66
C LEU A 89 35.72 4.88 3.21
N ALA A 90 36.67 5.82 3.26
CA ALA A 90 38.00 5.57 3.81
C ALA A 90 37.95 5.17 5.30
N VAL A 91 37.01 5.74 6.07
CA VAL A 91 36.77 5.34 7.47
C VAL A 91 36.13 3.96 7.53
N ASN A 92 35.06 3.70 6.78
CA ASN A 92 34.36 2.42 6.76
C ASN A 92 35.29 1.24 6.49
N LYS A 93 36.27 1.39 5.58
CA LYS A 93 37.24 0.35 5.21
C LYS A 93 38.02 -0.25 6.39
N LYS A 94 38.15 0.49 7.51
CA LYS A 94 38.82 0.00 8.72
C LYS A 94 37.97 -1.01 9.49
N ASP A 95 36.64 -0.92 9.41
CA ASP A 95 35.69 -1.65 10.27
C ASP A 95 34.71 -2.54 9.50
N LEU A 96 34.91 -2.78 8.20
CA LEU A 96 34.02 -3.61 7.36
C LEU A 96 33.78 -5.03 7.93
N LYS A 97 34.75 -5.57 8.67
CA LYS A 97 34.66 -6.92 9.28
C LYS A 97 34.09 -6.93 10.71
N GLY A 98 33.84 -5.76 11.31
CA GLY A 98 33.62 -5.62 12.75
C GLY A 98 32.51 -4.64 13.15
N GLY A 99 31.66 -4.19 12.21
CA GLY A 99 30.58 -3.26 12.50
C GLY A 99 29.62 -3.82 13.56
N LYS A 100 29.66 -3.26 14.78
CA LYS A 100 28.69 -3.49 15.86
C LYS A 100 27.30 -2.90 15.57
N GLY A 101 27.14 -2.22 14.42
CA GLY A 101 25.92 -1.52 14.03
C GLY A 101 24.85 -2.41 13.39
N ILE A 102 23.61 -1.91 13.44
CA ILE A 102 22.40 -2.57 12.90
C ILE A 102 22.40 -2.63 11.35
N LEU A 103 23.14 -1.73 10.70
CA LEU A 103 23.20 -1.59 9.24
C LEU A 103 24.60 -1.88 8.72
N ALA A 104 24.69 -2.51 7.54
CA ALA A 104 25.97 -2.78 6.91
C ALA A 104 26.64 -1.45 6.50
N LEU A 105 27.94 -1.35 6.81
CA LEU A 105 28.78 -0.26 6.35
C LEU A 105 28.99 -0.38 4.84
N ARG A 106 29.02 0.76 4.15
CA ARG A 106 29.30 0.83 2.72
C ARG A 106 30.75 0.41 2.45
N PRO A 107 30.98 -0.64 1.64
CA PRO A 107 32.33 -1.14 1.36
C PRO A 107 33.06 -0.40 0.24
N ASP A 108 32.30 0.17 -0.70
CA ASP A 108 32.74 0.92 -1.88
C ASP A 108 31.53 1.61 -2.55
N PHE A 109 31.78 2.34 -3.64
CA PHE A 109 30.74 2.79 -4.57
C PHE A 109 30.89 2.03 -5.88
N GLY A 110 29.79 1.75 -6.56
CA GLY A 110 29.84 1.00 -7.81
C GLY A 110 30.52 1.80 -8.92
N THR A 111 31.18 1.08 -9.83
CA THR A 111 31.96 1.63 -10.94
C THR A 111 31.46 1.14 -12.31
N LYS A 112 30.73 0.03 -12.36
CA LYS A 112 30.20 -0.54 -13.62
C LYS A 112 29.07 0.31 -14.20
N GLY A 113 28.98 0.31 -15.53
CA GLY A 113 27.91 0.96 -16.29
C GLY A 113 28.30 2.33 -16.85
N ARG A 114 27.50 2.82 -17.81
CA ARG A 114 27.70 4.13 -18.44
C ARG A 114 27.27 5.24 -17.51
N LYS A 115 28.10 6.27 -17.29
CA LYS A 115 27.74 7.42 -16.45
C LYS A 115 26.54 8.19 -17.03
N ILE A 116 25.67 8.67 -16.15
CA ILE A 116 24.50 9.50 -16.46
C ILE A 116 24.35 10.59 -15.40
N MET A 117 23.90 11.78 -15.80
CA MET A 117 23.51 12.85 -14.88
C MET A 117 22.00 12.92 -14.75
N LEU A 118 21.50 12.95 -13.51
CA LEU A 118 20.08 12.92 -13.20
C LEU A 118 19.69 14.11 -12.34
N ARG A 119 18.53 14.69 -12.62
CA ARG A 119 17.81 15.49 -11.62
C ARG A 119 17.00 14.56 -10.73
N THR A 120 16.88 14.92 -9.47
CA THR A 120 16.00 14.25 -8.51
C THR A 120 14.83 15.17 -8.18
N ASN A 121 13.81 14.66 -7.50
CA ASN A 121 12.75 15.49 -6.93
C ASN A 121 13.09 16.02 -5.51
N PHE A 122 14.38 16.12 -5.19
CA PHE A 122 14.86 16.75 -3.97
C PHE A 122 15.27 18.20 -4.24
N TYR A 123 15.08 19.04 -3.23
CA TYR A 123 15.72 20.34 -3.10
C TYR A 123 16.72 20.28 -1.96
N GLU A 124 17.89 20.89 -2.12
CA GLU A 124 18.82 21.08 -1.02
C GLU A 124 18.35 22.23 -0.12
N MET A 125 18.49 22.06 1.19
CA MET A 125 18.04 23.02 2.19
C MET A 125 19.23 23.67 2.90
N ASN A 126 19.16 24.99 3.06
CA ASN A 126 19.99 25.75 3.98
C ASN A 126 19.19 25.95 5.28
N ILE A 127 19.75 25.48 6.39
CA ILE A 127 19.22 25.74 7.73
C ILE A 127 20.15 26.74 8.41
N ASN A 128 19.57 27.79 9.00
CA ASN A 128 20.32 28.75 9.80
C ASN A 128 21.05 28.01 10.95
N PRO A 129 22.40 28.04 11.01
CA PRO A 129 23.15 27.35 12.06
C PRO A 129 22.84 27.88 13.47
N ASP A 130 22.48 29.16 13.58
CA ASP A 130 22.19 29.84 14.85
C ASP A 130 20.75 29.63 15.33
N ALA A 131 19.90 29.02 14.50
CA ALA A 131 18.54 28.69 14.91
C ALA A 131 18.55 27.66 16.05
N VAL A 132 17.53 27.72 16.91
CA VAL A 132 17.33 26.71 17.96
C VAL A 132 15.88 26.26 17.89
N PHE A 133 15.66 24.97 17.70
CA PHE A 133 14.32 24.40 17.64
C PHE A 133 13.95 23.78 18.98
N TYR A 134 12.98 24.38 19.66
CA TYR A 134 12.43 23.86 20.91
C TYR A 134 11.19 23.03 20.60
N THR A 135 11.17 21.79 21.08
CA THR A 135 10.02 20.90 20.93
C THR A 135 9.19 20.86 22.21
N TYR A 136 7.88 20.80 22.06
CA TYR A 136 6.94 20.70 23.16
C TYR A 136 5.94 19.60 22.86
N ARG A 137 5.91 18.57 23.70
CA ARG A 137 4.90 17.53 23.64
C ARG A 137 3.59 18.08 24.20
N VAL A 138 2.52 17.89 23.46
CA VAL A 138 1.19 18.35 23.79
C VAL A 138 0.36 17.18 24.26
N SER A 139 -0.13 17.27 25.51
CA SER A 139 -1.16 16.38 26.01
C SER A 139 -2.50 17.10 26.00
N LEU A 140 -3.49 16.47 25.36
CA LEU A 140 -4.87 16.95 25.32
C LEU A 140 -5.80 15.82 25.74
N LYS A 141 -6.49 15.99 26.87
CA LYS A 141 -7.53 15.06 27.34
C LYS A 141 -8.91 15.72 27.17
N PRO A 142 -9.55 15.57 26.00
CA PRO A 142 -10.86 16.16 25.77
C PRO A 142 -11.92 15.44 26.60
N GLU A 143 -12.85 16.20 27.18
CA GLU A 143 -14.05 15.62 27.81
C GLU A 143 -14.89 14.84 26.78
N LYS A 144 -15.76 13.94 27.28
CA LYS A 144 -16.62 13.12 26.41
C LYS A 144 -17.48 14.03 25.51
N GLY A 145 -17.41 13.81 24.20
CA GLY A 145 -18.16 14.58 23.20
C GLY A 145 -17.41 15.75 22.56
N LEU A 146 -16.28 16.19 23.13
CA LEU A 146 -15.52 17.35 22.63
C LEU A 146 -14.51 17.01 21.53
N ARG A 147 -14.29 15.73 21.21
CA ARG A 147 -13.27 15.31 20.22
C ARG A 147 -13.38 16.00 18.85
N ARG A 148 -14.59 16.38 18.42
CA ARG A 148 -14.80 17.05 17.13
C ARG A 148 -14.20 18.47 17.06
N HIS A 149 -14.00 19.12 18.21
CA HIS A 149 -13.48 20.49 18.30
C HIS A 149 -11.95 20.54 18.45
N ILE A 150 -11.25 19.40 18.49
CA ILE A 150 -9.78 19.36 18.68
C ILE A 150 -9.05 20.15 17.58
N LYS A 151 -9.47 20.02 16.32
CA LYS A 151 -8.84 20.74 15.20
C LYS A 151 -8.98 22.26 15.38
N THR A 152 -10.18 22.71 15.73
CA THR A 152 -10.48 24.12 16.03
C THR A 152 -9.66 24.60 17.22
N ALA A 153 -9.55 23.81 18.29
CA ALA A 153 -8.76 24.13 19.47
C ALA A 153 -7.26 24.27 19.14
N PHE A 154 -6.68 23.36 18.35
CA PHE A 154 -5.30 23.51 17.87
C PHE A 154 -5.11 24.76 17.01
N ARG A 155 -6.07 25.09 16.14
CA ARG A 155 -5.99 26.34 15.36
C ARG A 155 -6.04 27.57 16.26
N ASN A 156 -6.99 27.61 17.18
CA ASN A 156 -7.14 28.71 18.12
C ASN A 156 -5.87 28.89 18.96
N LEU A 157 -5.24 27.80 19.41
CA LEU A 157 -3.95 27.80 20.08
C LEU A 157 -2.86 28.45 19.21
N MET A 158 -2.69 27.98 17.97
CA MET A 158 -1.67 28.49 17.05
C MET A 158 -1.91 29.95 16.61
N ASN A 159 -3.14 30.44 16.76
CA ASN A 159 -3.52 31.83 16.45
C ASN A 159 -3.30 32.79 17.62
N MET A 160 -3.02 32.30 18.83
CA MET A 160 -2.65 33.17 19.95
C MET A 160 -1.34 33.89 19.65
N GLU A 161 -1.25 35.14 20.10
CA GLU A 161 -0.12 36.04 19.78
C GLU A 161 1.24 35.44 20.18
N VAL A 162 1.31 34.79 21.34
CA VAL A 162 2.53 34.11 21.81
C VAL A 162 3.06 33.07 20.82
N PHE A 163 2.19 32.25 20.20
CA PHE A 163 2.63 31.21 19.26
C PHE A 163 2.98 31.78 17.89
N LYS A 164 2.37 32.90 17.49
CA LYS A 164 2.74 33.64 16.27
C LYS A 164 4.14 34.26 16.39
N GLN A 165 4.43 34.89 17.52
CA GLN A 165 5.73 35.49 17.82
C GLN A 165 6.85 34.44 17.91
N LEU A 166 6.55 33.27 18.48
CA LEU A 166 7.49 32.14 18.54
C LEU A 166 7.64 31.38 17.21
N HIS A 167 6.96 31.83 16.15
CA HIS A 167 6.86 31.18 14.84
C HIS A 167 6.57 29.68 14.92
N ALA A 168 5.65 29.32 15.81
CA ALA A 168 5.36 27.95 16.16
C ALA A 168 4.81 27.16 14.97
N ALA A 169 5.12 25.87 14.90
CA ALA A 169 4.55 24.90 13.98
C ALA A 169 4.07 23.66 14.72
N THR A 170 3.11 22.92 14.19
CA THR A 170 2.53 21.75 14.87
C THR A 170 2.20 20.63 13.91
N ASP A 171 2.26 19.39 14.40
CA ASP A 171 1.65 18.24 13.74
C ASP A 171 0.11 18.23 13.86
N GLY A 172 -0.46 19.22 14.56
CA GLY A 172 -1.89 19.37 14.82
C GLY A 172 -2.48 18.24 15.65
N ALA A 173 -1.66 17.59 16.49
CA ALA A 173 -2.08 16.46 17.31
C ALA A 173 -1.33 16.38 18.66
N SER A 174 0.00 16.34 18.64
CA SER A 174 0.80 15.93 19.80
C SER A 174 2.10 16.68 20.00
N GLU A 175 2.53 17.51 19.06
CA GLU A 175 3.81 18.20 19.14
C GLU A 175 3.73 19.61 18.54
N ILE A 176 4.41 20.54 19.21
CA ILE A 176 4.64 21.90 18.74
C ILE A 176 6.15 22.12 18.70
N VAL A 177 6.61 22.78 17.64
CA VAL A 177 7.99 23.22 17.46
C VAL A 177 8.00 24.73 17.39
N THR A 178 8.93 25.37 18.08
CA THR A 178 9.13 26.83 18.07
C THR A 178 10.59 27.17 17.82
N VAL A 179 10.87 28.39 17.41
CA VAL A 179 12.25 28.87 17.13
C VAL A 179 12.85 29.72 18.25
N ALA A 180 12.07 29.96 19.31
CA ALA A 180 12.50 30.60 20.55
C ALA A 180 11.83 29.88 21.72
N ARG A 181 12.48 29.88 22.88
CA ARG A 181 11.95 29.15 24.04
C ARG A 181 10.64 29.78 24.51
N MET A 182 9.63 28.95 24.81
CA MET A 182 8.39 29.42 25.40
C MET A 182 8.66 30.11 26.76
N PRO A 183 8.08 31.30 27.03
CA PRO A 183 8.26 32.00 28.30
C PRO A 183 7.79 31.21 29.53
N LYS A 184 6.73 30.40 29.37
CA LYS A 184 6.19 29.53 30.41
C LYS A 184 5.75 28.20 29.81
N VAL A 185 6.25 27.09 30.36
CA VAL A 185 5.81 25.73 30.03
C VAL A 185 4.81 25.31 31.12
N GLY A 186 3.60 24.92 30.73
CA GLY A 186 2.55 24.61 31.70
C GLY A 186 1.23 24.24 31.03
N GLU A 187 0.13 24.74 31.57
CA GLU A 187 -1.21 24.46 31.08
C GLU A 187 -1.83 25.71 30.45
N LEU A 188 -2.44 25.57 29.27
CA LEU A 188 -3.22 26.62 28.64
C LEU A 188 -4.64 26.11 28.36
N LEU A 189 -5.62 26.95 28.67
CA LEU A 189 -7.01 26.72 28.33
C LEU A 189 -7.33 27.42 27.03
N VAL A 190 -7.80 26.66 26.04
CA VAL A 190 -8.14 27.17 24.71
C VAL A 190 -9.57 26.78 24.37
N SER A 191 -10.34 27.72 23.84
CA SER A 191 -11.67 27.47 23.31
C SER A 191 -11.60 26.56 22.08
N GLY A 192 -12.48 25.55 22.01
CA GLY A 192 -12.71 24.78 20.79
C GLY A 192 -13.91 25.28 19.96
N GLU A 193 -14.50 26.42 20.30
CA GLU A 193 -15.61 27.00 19.55
C GLU A 193 -15.11 27.72 18.30
N THR A 194 -15.97 27.79 17.29
CA THR A 194 -15.79 28.72 16.18
C THR A 194 -16.38 30.08 16.53
N PRO A 195 -15.91 31.19 15.92
CA PRO A 195 -16.46 32.53 16.12
C PRO A 195 -18.00 32.63 16.09
N GLY A 196 -18.68 31.83 15.25
CA GLY A 196 -20.14 31.86 15.13
C GLY A 196 -20.90 31.10 16.22
N GLU A 197 -20.24 30.13 16.86
CA GLU A 197 -20.78 29.44 18.03
C GLU A 197 -20.76 30.36 19.27
N GLU A 198 -19.79 31.28 19.36
CA GLU A 198 -19.71 32.27 20.46
C GLU A 198 -20.85 33.29 20.42
N GLU A 199 -21.18 33.81 19.23
CA GLU A 199 -22.21 34.84 19.04
C GLU A 199 -23.64 34.33 19.32
N GLN A 200 -23.93 33.06 19.04
CA GLN A 200 -25.25 32.46 19.28
C GLN A 200 -25.52 32.11 20.75
N ARG A 201 -24.47 32.07 21.57
CA ARG A 201 -24.54 31.55 22.94
C ARG A 201 -25.00 32.58 23.97
N GLY A 202 -25.69 33.64 23.54
CA GLY A 202 -26.10 34.81 24.33
C GLY A 202 -26.41 34.50 25.79
N THR A 203 -25.89 35.35 26.70
CA THR A 203 -25.95 35.44 28.18
C THR A 203 -26.44 34.28 29.06
N ARG A 204 -27.40 33.43 28.66
CA ARG A 204 -28.02 32.33 29.44
C ARG A 204 -27.22 31.02 29.53
N ASN A 205 -26.14 30.82 28.77
CA ASN A 205 -25.47 29.50 28.65
C ASN A 205 -23.94 29.54 28.77
N LYS A 206 -23.39 30.46 29.58
CA LYS A 206 -21.94 30.68 29.77
C LYS A 206 -21.20 29.48 30.40
N ASP A 207 -21.87 28.62 31.15
CA ASP A 207 -21.21 27.62 32.02
C ASP A 207 -20.68 26.35 31.31
N LYS A 208 -20.75 26.25 29.97
CA LYS A 208 -20.28 25.05 29.23
C LYS A 208 -19.50 25.37 27.95
N LYS A 209 -18.67 26.42 27.91
CA LYS A 209 -17.73 26.60 26.78
C LYS A 209 -16.87 25.33 26.65
N PRO A 210 -16.74 24.72 25.45
CA PRO A 210 -15.88 23.58 25.23
C PRO A 210 -14.43 24.03 25.33
N MET A 211 -13.91 24.04 26.56
CA MET A 211 -12.55 24.41 26.87
C MET A 211 -11.63 23.20 26.76
N PHE A 212 -10.49 23.40 26.14
CA PHE A 212 -9.46 22.40 25.96
C PHE A 212 -8.27 22.77 26.81
N LYS A 213 -7.93 21.88 27.74
CA LYS A 213 -6.74 21.99 28.56
C LYS A 213 -5.56 21.37 27.82
N PHE A 214 -4.70 22.23 27.28
CA PHE A 214 -3.43 21.85 26.68
C PHE A 214 -2.35 21.83 27.76
N THR A 215 -1.75 20.68 28.00
CA THR A 215 -0.58 20.55 28.86
C THR A 215 0.66 20.39 27.99
N PHE A 216 1.64 21.26 28.19
CA PHE A 216 2.91 21.24 27.46
C PHE A 216 4.01 20.61 28.31
N THR A 217 4.81 19.75 27.68
CA THR A 217 6.04 19.21 28.27
C THR A 217 7.18 19.54 27.33
N GLU A 218 8.20 20.24 27.82
CA GLU A 218 9.41 20.54 27.03
C GLU A 218 10.09 19.22 26.61
N GLY A 219 10.39 19.11 25.32
CA GLY A 219 11.03 17.97 24.72
C GLY A 219 12.51 18.22 24.45
N VAL A 220 13.01 17.59 23.40
CA VAL A 220 14.40 17.74 22.96
C VAL A 220 14.60 19.10 22.28
N VAL A 221 15.72 19.75 22.56
CA VAL A 221 16.17 20.94 21.84
C VAL A 221 17.06 20.51 20.68
N ILE A 222 16.73 20.91 19.46
CA ILE A 222 17.51 20.61 18.26
C ILE A 222 18.27 21.86 17.83
N ARG A 223 19.60 21.75 17.83
CA ARG A 223 20.51 22.77 17.32
C ARG A 223 21.02 22.33 15.94
N PRO A 224 20.64 23.01 14.84
CA PRO A 224 21.04 22.63 13.49
C PRO A 224 22.56 22.53 13.32
N ALA A 225 23.34 23.44 13.93
CA ALA A 225 24.81 23.37 13.86
C ALA A 225 25.36 22.02 14.38
N GLN A 226 24.88 21.55 15.54
CA GLN A 226 25.30 20.27 16.13
C GLN A 226 24.85 19.08 15.28
N LEU A 227 23.61 19.10 14.79
CA LEU A 227 23.10 18.06 13.89
C LEU A 227 23.95 17.97 12.61
N MET A 228 24.24 19.11 11.99
CA MET A 228 25.02 19.17 10.76
C MET A 228 26.47 18.76 10.98
N GLN A 229 27.06 19.11 12.13
CA GLN A 229 28.39 18.64 12.53
C GLN A 229 28.41 17.11 12.66
N ALA A 230 27.44 16.52 13.38
CA ALA A 230 27.35 15.08 13.54
C ALA A 230 27.12 14.34 12.20
N LEU A 231 26.29 14.90 11.31
CA LEU A 231 26.05 14.34 9.97
C LEU A 231 27.27 14.44 9.03
N ARG A 232 28.23 15.31 9.35
CA ARG A 232 29.50 15.49 8.63
C ARG A 232 30.67 14.77 9.30
N ASP A 233 30.43 14.07 10.40
CA ASP A 233 31.44 13.21 11.01
C ASP A 233 31.35 11.79 10.44
N CYS A 234 32.40 11.41 9.71
CA CYS A 234 32.52 10.09 9.11
C CYS A 234 32.78 8.97 10.12
N HIS A 235 33.16 9.28 11.36
CA HIS A 235 33.41 8.28 12.40
C HIS A 235 32.15 7.84 13.13
N VAL A 236 31.03 8.56 12.95
CA VAL A 236 29.73 8.19 13.51
C VAL A 236 29.11 7.09 12.64
N GLN A 237 29.56 5.85 12.86
CA GLN A 237 29.10 4.65 12.14
C GLN A 237 27.72 4.14 12.61
N GLU A 238 27.15 4.76 13.63
CA GLU A 238 25.80 4.49 14.12
C GLU A 238 24.85 5.61 13.68
N LYS A 239 23.56 5.41 13.96
CA LYS A 239 22.58 6.48 13.73
C LYS A 239 22.91 7.66 14.63
N VAL A 240 22.87 8.87 14.07
CA VAL A 240 23.11 10.08 14.86
C VAL A 240 22.04 10.19 15.96
N ASN A 241 22.47 10.50 17.17
CA ASN A 241 21.54 10.72 18.28
C ASN A 241 20.51 11.80 17.91
N ASN A 242 19.23 11.51 18.19
CA ASN A 242 18.10 12.37 17.84
C ASN A 242 17.89 12.61 16.33
N GLU A 243 18.50 11.85 15.42
CA GLU A 243 18.31 12.02 13.97
C GLU A 243 16.83 11.95 13.55
N ASP A 244 16.08 10.95 14.05
CA ASP A 244 14.65 10.81 13.78
C ASP A 244 13.84 11.97 14.35
N VAL A 245 14.24 12.46 15.53
CA VAL A 245 13.60 13.61 16.18
C VAL A 245 13.82 14.85 15.34
N ALA A 246 15.05 15.09 14.87
CA ALA A 246 15.36 16.20 13.99
C ALA A 246 14.58 16.13 12.67
N ILE A 247 14.51 14.96 12.02
CA ILE A 247 13.70 14.77 10.81
C ILE A 247 12.22 15.08 11.09
N ARG A 248 11.68 14.59 12.22
CA ARG A 248 10.29 14.86 12.63
C ARG A 248 10.06 16.37 12.85
N VAL A 249 10.96 17.04 13.57
CA VAL A 249 10.93 18.49 13.83
C VAL A 249 10.94 19.29 12.52
N LEU A 250 11.86 18.97 11.61
CA LEU A 250 11.94 19.63 10.31
C LEU A 250 10.65 19.40 9.49
N ASN A 251 10.09 18.19 9.49
CA ASN A 251 8.81 17.93 8.83
C ASN A 251 7.66 18.76 9.42
N ILE A 252 7.61 18.93 10.75
CA ILE A 252 6.60 19.79 11.41
C ILE A 252 6.76 21.24 10.94
N LEU A 253 7.98 21.78 10.96
CA LEU A 253 8.27 23.15 10.51
C LEU A 253 7.88 23.36 9.03
N MET A 254 8.16 22.38 8.17
CA MET A 254 7.79 22.43 6.76
C MET A 254 6.27 22.39 6.53
N SER A 255 5.52 21.79 7.44
CA SER A 255 4.07 21.65 7.30
C SER A 255 3.29 22.91 7.70
N LYS A 256 3.92 23.88 8.37
CA LYS A 256 3.23 25.07 8.93
C LYS A 256 2.33 25.79 7.92
N HIS A 257 2.85 26.09 6.73
CA HIS A 257 2.06 26.79 5.72
C HIS A 257 0.82 25.98 5.27
N PRO A 258 0.96 24.69 4.89
CA PRO A 258 -0.21 23.84 4.65
C PRO A 258 -1.23 23.75 5.79
N TYR A 259 -0.83 23.93 7.05
CA TYR A 259 -1.75 23.94 8.20
C TYR A 259 -2.54 25.23 8.32
N ASP A 260 -1.95 26.35 7.89
CA ASP A 260 -2.59 27.67 7.91
C ASP A 260 -3.46 27.93 6.68
N ASP A 261 -3.18 27.26 5.57
CA ASP A 261 -3.90 27.42 4.31
C ASP A 261 -5.29 26.75 4.34
N GLU A 262 -6.34 27.55 4.38
CA GLU A 262 -7.74 27.09 4.45
C GLU A 262 -8.15 26.24 3.25
N GLY A 263 -7.55 26.51 2.08
CA GLY A 263 -7.79 25.76 0.85
C GLY A 263 -7.04 24.44 0.78
N THR A 264 -6.32 24.04 1.83
CA THR A 264 -5.50 22.83 1.87
C THR A 264 -6.05 21.78 2.85
N VAL A 265 -6.17 20.55 2.35
CA VAL A 265 -6.44 19.36 3.17
C VAL A 265 -5.16 18.56 3.38
N ILE A 266 -4.85 18.30 4.65
CA ILE A 266 -3.73 17.46 5.08
C ILE A 266 -4.21 16.04 5.32
N ALA A 267 -3.50 15.07 4.75
CA ALA A 267 -3.92 13.68 4.74
C ALA A 267 -2.78 12.68 5.00
N GLY A 268 -3.19 11.44 5.24
CA GLY A 268 -2.30 10.33 5.55
C GLY A 268 -1.91 10.27 7.03
N LYS A 269 -1.54 9.08 7.51
CA LYS A 269 -1.15 8.86 8.90
C LYS A 269 0.03 9.72 9.34
N THR A 270 0.96 9.96 8.42
CA THR A 270 2.16 10.79 8.61
C THR A 270 1.92 12.28 8.35
N ARG A 271 0.68 12.69 8.04
CA ARG A 271 0.26 14.10 7.80
C ARG A 271 1.18 14.90 6.87
N ASN A 272 1.69 14.24 5.83
CA ASN A 272 2.68 14.77 4.90
C ASN A 272 2.20 14.73 3.44
N LYS A 273 0.88 14.66 3.26
CA LYS A 273 0.22 14.76 1.96
C LYS A 273 -0.74 15.93 2.00
N TYR A 274 -0.65 16.82 1.03
CA TYR A 274 -1.36 18.09 0.99
C TYR A 274 -2.14 18.19 -0.31
N PHE A 275 -3.40 18.60 -0.24
CA PHE A 275 -4.31 18.65 -1.38
C PHE A 275 -5.06 19.98 -1.38
N TRP A 276 -4.97 20.75 -2.47
CA TRP A 276 -5.83 21.92 -2.65
C TRP A 276 -7.27 21.48 -2.93
N ILE A 277 -8.22 22.15 -2.29
CA ILE A 277 -9.65 21.88 -2.41
C ILE A 277 -10.45 23.10 -2.90
N ASP A 278 -9.75 24.21 -3.20
CA ASP A 278 -10.29 25.45 -3.75
C ASP A 278 -10.02 25.57 -5.26
N ASP A 279 -10.00 26.78 -5.81
CA ASP A 279 -9.80 27.03 -7.25
C ASP A 279 -8.42 26.61 -7.77
N ARG A 280 -7.46 26.31 -6.88
CA ARG A 280 -6.16 25.73 -7.22
C ARG A 280 -6.24 24.21 -7.46
N LYS A 281 -7.36 23.57 -7.10
CA LYS A 281 -7.58 22.14 -7.19
C LYS A 281 -7.48 21.67 -8.64
N GLN A 282 -6.67 20.63 -8.85
CA GLN A 282 -6.68 19.87 -10.09
C GLN A 282 -7.31 18.50 -9.79
N SER A 283 -8.45 18.19 -10.40
CA SER A 283 -9.17 16.94 -10.17
C SER A 283 -9.75 16.29 -11.42
N ALA A 284 -10.06 15.00 -11.30
CA ALA A 284 -10.80 14.24 -12.30
C ALA A 284 -11.94 13.47 -11.65
N TYR A 285 -13.14 13.55 -12.22
CA TYR A 285 -14.29 12.83 -11.72
C TYR A 285 -14.15 11.31 -11.95
N LEU A 286 -14.57 10.50 -10.96
CA LEU A 286 -14.36 9.05 -10.96
C LEU A 286 -15.64 8.23 -11.14
N GLY A 287 -16.83 8.85 -11.01
CA GLY A 287 -18.09 8.13 -10.83
C GLY A 287 -18.35 7.78 -9.36
N GLY A 288 -19.59 7.39 -9.02
CA GLY A 288 -19.94 6.99 -7.66
C GLY A 288 -19.83 8.10 -6.60
N GLY A 289 -20.01 9.36 -7.01
CA GLY A 289 -19.86 10.53 -6.15
C GLY A 289 -18.44 10.83 -5.71
N LEU A 290 -17.43 10.35 -6.45
CA LEU A 290 -16.02 10.56 -6.14
C LEU A 290 -15.31 11.39 -7.21
N GLU A 291 -14.28 12.12 -6.77
CA GLU A 291 -13.27 12.75 -7.61
C GLU A 291 -11.87 12.36 -7.14
N CYS A 292 -10.91 12.30 -8.05
CA CYS A 292 -9.49 12.17 -7.74
C CYS A 292 -8.86 13.55 -7.74
N ILE A 293 -8.25 13.95 -6.62
CA ILE A 293 -7.57 15.24 -6.50
C ILE A 293 -6.06 15.02 -6.56
N ARG A 294 -5.38 15.84 -7.35
CA ARG A 294 -3.92 15.95 -7.38
C ARG A 294 -3.44 16.79 -6.20
N GLY A 295 -2.45 16.29 -5.49
CA GLY A 295 -1.80 16.96 -4.37
C GLY A 295 -0.31 16.71 -4.36
N PHE A 296 0.32 16.95 -3.22
CA PHE A 296 1.76 16.85 -3.04
C PHE A 296 2.10 16.05 -1.80
N TYR A 297 3.17 15.28 -1.89
CA TYR A 297 3.87 14.69 -0.76
C TYR A 297 5.10 15.53 -0.48
N SER A 298 5.38 15.77 0.81
CA SER A 298 6.64 16.39 1.25
C SER A 298 7.32 15.53 2.31
N SER A 299 8.64 15.44 2.30
CA SER A 299 9.39 14.97 3.46
C SER A 299 10.82 15.48 3.52
N MET A 300 11.30 15.64 4.74
CA MET A 300 12.70 15.95 5.05
C MET A 300 13.54 14.69 5.10
N ARG A 301 14.74 14.74 4.54
CA ARG A 301 15.73 13.67 4.51
C ARG A 301 17.12 14.22 4.84
N LEU A 302 17.94 13.39 5.46
CA LEU A 302 19.34 13.71 5.77
C LEU A 302 20.22 12.79 4.94
N SER A 303 21.18 13.35 4.20
CA SER A 303 22.07 12.60 3.32
C SER A 303 23.34 13.39 3.04
N ALA A 304 24.48 12.68 3.02
CA ALA A 304 25.80 13.22 2.68
C ALA A 304 26.11 14.61 3.31
N GLY A 305 25.88 14.75 4.62
CA GLY A 305 26.15 15.99 5.35
C GLY A 305 25.23 17.17 5.00
N ARG A 306 24.03 16.89 4.45
CA ARG A 306 23.05 17.88 3.98
C ARG A 306 21.64 17.54 4.45
N VAL A 307 20.79 18.57 4.45
CA VAL A 307 19.34 18.44 4.60
C VAL A 307 18.67 18.57 3.24
N LEU A 308 17.82 17.61 2.91
CA LEU A 308 17.13 17.52 1.63
C LEU A 308 15.62 17.53 1.84
N LEU A 309 14.91 18.27 0.98
CA LEU A 309 13.47 18.35 0.93
C LEU A 309 12.95 17.60 -0.29
N ASN A 310 12.28 16.47 -0.06
CA ASN A 310 11.64 15.68 -1.10
C ASN A 310 10.23 16.21 -1.37
N ILE A 311 9.94 16.61 -2.60
CA ILE A 311 8.58 16.97 -3.02
C ILE A 311 8.17 16.11 -4.21
N ASN A 312 7.01 15.47 -4.12
CA ASN A 312 6.48 14.65 -5.23
C ASN A 312 4.98 14.88 -5.41
N VAL A 313 4.50 14.74 -6.65
CA VAL A 313 3.05 14.74 -6.91
C VAL A 313 2.41 13.49 -6.31
N ASN A 314 1.22 13.66 -5.76
CA ASN A 314 0.40 12.63 -5.15
C ASN A 314 -1.05 12.74 -5.62
N HIS A 315 -1.82 11.68 -5.45
CA HIS A 315 -3.23 11.64 -5.83
C HIS A 315 -4.03 10.89 -4.75
N SER A 316 -5.26 11.32 -4.50
CA SER A 316 -6.18 10.60 -3.62
C SER A 316 -7.62 10.76 -4.10
N ALA A 317 -8.46 9.79 -3.78
CA ALA A 317 -9.90 9.88 -4.01
C ALA A 317 -10.56 10.68 -2.87
N PHE A 318 -11.46 11.57 -3.24
CA PHE A 318 -12.27 12.41 -2.39
C PHE A 318 -13.75 12.24 -2.77
N PHE A 319 -14.64 12.44 -1.81
CA PHE A 319 -16.05 12.64 -2.10
C PHE A 319 -16.22 13.97 -2.84
N ALA A 320 -16.94 13.93 -3.96
CA ALA A 320 -17.27 15.12 -4.72
C ALA A 320 -18.23 15.99 -3.88
N PRO A 321 -17.93 17.29 -3.69
CA PRO A 321 -18.84 18.19 -2.97
C PRO A 321 -20.13 18.41 -3.78
N GLY A 322 -21.24 18.64 -3.07
CA GLY A 322 -22.55 18.89 -3.69
C GLY A 322 -23.68 18.07 -3.06
N PRO A 323 -24.86 17.98 -3.71
CA PRO A 323 -26.02 17.28 -3.15
C PRO A 323 -25.74 15.82 -2.80
N LEU A 324 -26.07 15.40 -1.58
CA LEU A 324 -25.91 14.00 -1.15
C LEU A 324 -26.79 13.07 -1.99
N ALA A 325 -27.97 13.52 -2.41
CA ALA A 325 -28.86 12.79 -3.32
C ALA A 325 -28.14 12.36 -4.62
N LYS A 326 -27.35 13.27 -5.21
CA LYS A 326 -26.54 12.99 -6.41
C LYS A 326 -25.47 11.93 -6.13
N LEU A 327 -24.74 12.04 -5.01
CA LEU A 327 -23.75 11.04 -4.61
C LEU A 327 -24.38 9.65 -4.45
N VAL A 328 -25.54 9.55 -3.80
CA VAL A 328 -26.27 8.28 -3.61
C VAL A 328 -26.73 7.71 -4.95
N ALA A 329 -27.27 8.54 -5.85
CA ALA A 329 -27.67 8.10 -7.18
C ALA A 329 -26.48 7.56 -7.98
N GLU A 330 -25.35 8.29 -7.98
CA GLU A 330 -24.13 7.87 -8.67
C GLU A 330 -23.51 6.62 -8.05
N PHE A 331 -23.59 6.45 -6.72
CA PHE A 331 -23.18 5.23 -6.05
C PHE A 331 -23.99 4.04 -6.56
N GLN A 332 -25.32 4.17 -6.66
CA GLN A 332 -26.21 3.11 -7.14
C GLN A 332 -25.91 2.72 -8.59
N MET A 333 -25.49 3.66 -9.44
CA MET A 333 -25.07 3.35 -10.81
C MET A 333 -23.81 2.47 -10.86
N VAL A 334 -22.92 2.56 -9.86
CA VAL A 334 -21.66 1.80 -9.82
C VAL A 334 -21.79 0.48 -9.06
N PHE A 335 -22.55 0.47 -7.96
CA PHE A 335 -22.61 -0.65 -7.02
C PHE A 335 -24.01 -1.28 -6.89
N GLY A 336 -25.02 -0.76 -7.59
CA GLY A 336 -26.41 -1.18 -7.45
C GLY A 336 -27.03 -0.70 -6.12
N ASN A 337 -28.19 -1.27 -5.76
CA ASN A 337 -28.92 -0.94 -4.52
C ASN A 337 -28.40 -1.70 -3.29
N ASP A 338 -27.08 -1.84 -3.12
CA ASP A 338 -26.47 -2.46 -1.95
C ASP A 338 -26.49 -1.48 -0.74
N LEU A 339 -27.58 -1.50 0.02
CA LEU A 339 -27.77 -0.63 1.19
C LEU A 339 -26.74 -0.88 2.32
N PRO A 340 -26.35 -2.12 2.66
CA PRO A 340 -25.24 -2.36 3.58
C PRO A 340 -23.90 -1.75 3.13
N LEU A 341 -23.57 -1.82 1.84
CA LEU A 341 -22.38 -1.18 1.30
C LEU A 341 -22.51 0.35 1.32
N LEU A 342 -23.65 0.91 0.88
CA LEU A 342 -23.92 2.35 0.93
C LEU A 342 -23.79 2.88 2.36
N ASN A 343 -24.38 2.19 3.33
CA ASN A 343 -24.31 2.53 4.75
C ASN A 343 -22.87 2.62 5.26
N ARG A 344 -21.99 1.70 4.81
CA ARG A 344 -20.55 1.77 5.12
C ARG A 344 -19.84 2.88 4.34
N TYR A 345 -20.25 3.12 3.10
CA TYR A 345 -19.63 4.06 2.17
C TYR A 345 -19.79 5.52 2.63
N ILE A 346 -20.98 5.91 3.10
CA ILE A 346 -21.25 7.28 3.60
C ILE A 346 -21.01 7.43 5.11
N ARG A 347 -20.56 6.37 5.78
CA ARG A 347 -20.33 6.42 7.23
C ARG A 347 -19.24 7.42 7.56
N SER A 348 -19.52 8.29 8.54
CA SER A 348 -18.66 9.42 8.93
C SER A 348 -18.44 10.47 7.83
N LEU A 349 -19.17 10.39 6.72
CA LEU A 349 -19.20 11.46 5.73
C LEU A 349 -19.87 12.69 6.34
N ARG A 350 -19.25 13.86 6.17
CA ARG A 350 -19.71 15.12 6.72
C ARG A 350 -20.57 15.83 5.67
N VAL A 351 -21.71 16.33 6.09
CA VAL A 351 -22.66 17.06 5.24
C VAL A 351 -23.07 18.37 5.91
N TYR A 352 -23.30 19.38 5.09
CA TYR A 352 -23.99 20.59 5.46
C TYR A 352 -25.50 20.35 5.48
N ASN A 353 -26.18 20.87 6.48
CA ASN A 353 -27.63 20.87 6.55
C ASN A 353 -28.23 22.20 6.04
N THR A 354 -28.87 22.17 4.89
CA THR A 354 -29.33 23.40 4.20
C THR A 354 -30.67 23.94 4.68
N HIS A 355 -31.34 23.26 5.61
CA HIS A 355 -32.62 23.69 6.17
C HIS A 355 -32.49 24.61 7.39
N LEU A 356 -31.27 24.82 7.92
CA LEU A 356 -31.03 25.67 9.10
C LEU A 356 -30.16 26.87 8.74
N PRO A 357 -30.33 28.05 9.35
CA PRO A 357 -29.52 29.23 9.05
C PRO A 357 -28.00 28.99 9.11
N LYS A 358 -27.27 29.69 8.24
CA LYS A 358 -25.80 29.71 8.23
C LYS A 358 -25.24 30.26 9.55
N VAL A 359 -24.05 29.77 9.93
CA VAL A 359 -23.29 30.16 11.12
C VAL A 359 -21.85 30.48 10.71
N LYS A 360 -21.12 31.29 11.48
CA LYS A 360 -19.70 31.53 11.19
C LYS A 360 -18.87 30.28 11.52
N ASP A 361 -18.05 29.85 10.58
CA ASP A 361 -17.10 28.76 10.75
C ASP A 361 -15.85 29.20 11.54
N GLU A 362 -14.87 28.28 11.62
CA GLU A 362 -13.58 28.47 12.28
C GLU A 362 -12.71 29.60 11.70
N TYR A 363 -13.10 30.15 10.54
CA TYR A 363 -12.44 31.26 9.85
C TYR A 363 -13.31 32.53 9.83
N GLY A 364 -14.43 32.53 10.55
CA GLY A 364 -15.36 33.67 10.57
C GLY A 364 -16.28 33.76 9.35
N LYS A 365 -16.23 32.79 8.43
CA LYS A 365 -17.03 32.77 7.20
C LYS A 365 -18.41 32.17 7.45
N MET A 366 -19.46 32.80 6.92
CA MET A 366 -20.83 32.28 7.03
C MET A 366 -21.01 31.00 6.20
N THR A 367 -21.23 29.87 6.88
CA THR A 367 -21.41 28.54 6.29
C THR A 367 -22.57 27.77 6.90
N TRP A 368 -23.02 26.70 6.26
CA TRP A 368 -24.05 25.81 6.80
C TRP A 368 -23.49 24.93 7.93
N ARG A 369 -24.34 24.44 8.84
CA ARG A 369 -23.83 23.62 9.95
C ARG A 369 -23.40 22.25 9.45
N GLU A 370 -22.24 21.81 9.91
CA GLU A 370 -21.70 20.51 9.58
C GLU A 370 -22.31 19.41 10.49
N ARG A 371 -22.62 18.26 9.89
CA ARG A 371 -23.09 17.05 10.56
C ARG A 371 -22.38 15.84 9.98
N SER A 372 -21.97 14.91 10.84
CA SER A 372 -21.40 13.62 10.40
C SER A 372 -22.50 12.58 10.30
N ILE A 373 -22.54 11.86 9.18
CA ILE A 373 -23.48 10.75 8.98
C ILE A 373 -23.04 9.56 9.85
N TRP A 374 -23.92 9.14 10.76
CA TRP A 374 -23.74 7.91 11.54
C TRP A 374 -23.95 6.66 10.67
N GLY A 375 -24.97 6.73 9.81
CA GLY A 375 -25.36 5.68 8.86
C GLY A 375 -26.68 6.03 8.17
N LEU A 376 -27.24 5.08 7.44
CA LEU A 376 -28.62 5.11 7.00
C LEU A 376 -29.56 4.90 8.20
N ALA A 377 -30.81 5.36 8.09
CA ALA A 377 -31.84 5.03 9.08
C ALA A 377 -31.92 3.51 9.28
N SER A 378 -31.94 3.06 10.53
CA SER A 378 -31.86 1.63 10.86
C SER A 378 -32.93 1.22 11.88
N PRO A 379 -33.44 -0.03 11.82
CA PRO A 379 -34.34 -0.55 12.86
C PRO A 379 -33.73 -0.60 14.27
N LYS A 380 -32.40 -0.47 14.39
CA LYS A 380 -31.70 -0.44 15.69
C LYS A 380 -31.71 0.95 16.33
N ASP A 381 -31.94 1.99 15.55
CA ASP A 381 -31.85 3.38 15.98
C ASP A 381 -32.89 3.68 17.08
N GLY A 382 -32.42 4.24 18.19
CA GLY A 382 -33.27 4.65 19.31
C GLY A 382 -33.93 3.50 20.05
N SER A 383 -33.47 2.26 19.90
CA SER A 383 -34.06 1.05 20.52
C SER A 383 -34.20 1.08 22.04
N ARG A 384 -33.50 2.00 22.72
CA ARG A 384 -33.55 2.21 24.18
C ARG A 384 -34.35 3.44 24.60
N LEU A 385 -34.93 4.18 23.64
CA LEU A 385 -35.75 5.35 23.95
C LEU A 385 -37.13 4.91 24.46
N PRO A 386 -37.79 5.70 25.32
CA PRO A 386 -39.17 5.42 25.74
C PRO A 386 -40.15 5.31 24.57
N SER A 387 -39.93 6.12 23.53
CA SER A 387 -40.66 6.05 22.26
C SER A 387 -39.68 5.89 21.09
N PRO A 388 -39.24 4.65 20.77
CA PRO A 388 -38.29 4.40 19.69
C PRO A 388 -38.83 4.81 18.32
N PRO A 389 -37.99 5.31 17.41
CA PRO A 389 -38.38 5.49 16.01
C PRO A 389 -38.90 4.20 15.38
N LYS A 390 -39.93 4.31 14.54
CA LYS A 390 -40.47 3.17 13.79
C LYS A 390 -39.82 3.12 12.41
N ILE A 391 -38.79 2.28 12.28
CA ILE A 391 -38.02 2.06 11.05
C ILE A 391 -38.12 0.59 10.66
N LYS A 392 -38.71 0.29 9.48
CA LYS A 392 -38.94 -1.11 9.04
C LYS A 392 -37.66 -1.82 8.63
N GLU A 393 -36.79 -1.15 7.89
CA GLU A 393 -35.60 -1.73 7.28
C GLU A 393 -34.42 -0.75 7.26
N LEU A 394 -33.21 -1.27 6.99
CA LEU A 394 -32.03 -0.42 6.81
C LEU A 394 -32.21 0.44 5.57
N GLY A 395 -32.04 1.75 5.70
CA GLY A 395 -32.23 2.67 4.58
C GLY A 395 -33.69 2.96 4.26
N ALA A 396 -34.58 2.90 5.26
CA ALA A 396 -35.96 3.33 5.08
C ALA A 396 -36.03 4.75 4.48
N ALA A 397 -36.99 4.96 3.57
CA ALA A 397 -37.20 6.22 2.89
C ALA A 397 -37.95 7.23 3.79
N PRO A 398 -37.96 8.54 3.46
CA PRO A 398 -38.63 9.56 4.28
C PRO A 398 -40.09 9.27 4.68
N PRO A 399 -40.95 8.69 3.82
CA PRO A 399 -42.32 8.33 4.20
C PRO A 399 -42.41 7.18 5.23
N ASP A 400 -41.45 6.26 5.19
CA ASP A 400 -41.37 5.10 6.08
C ASP A 400 -40.53 5.36 7.35
N CYS A 401 -39.87 6.51 7.44
CA CYS A 401 -39.14 6.94 8.63
C CYS A 401 -40.05 7.72 9.58
N LYS A 402 -40.49 7.07 10.67
CA LYS A 402 -41.32 7.72 11.70
C LYS A 402 -40.56 7.90 13.01
N PHE A 403 -40.71 9.06 13.64
CA PHE A 403 -40.19 9.33 14.98
C PHE A 403 -41.26 10.01 15.84
N PHE A 404 -41.14 9.87 17.16
CA PHE A 404 -42.06 10.49 18.09
C PHE A 404 -41.71 11.96 18.29
N LEU A 405 -42.67 12.85 18.06
CA LEU A 405 -42.50 14.29 18.27
C LEU A 405 -43.03 14.65 19.66
N GLU A 406 -42.13 14.88 20.61
CA GLU A 406 -42.46 15.33 21.97
C GLU A 406 -42.92 16.80 21.97
N ASP A 407 -43.65 17.22 23.01
CA ASP A 407 -44.12 18.59 23.17
C ASP A 407 -42.95 19.60 23.21
N PRO A 408 -42.96 20.66 22.38
CA PRO A 408 -41.96 21.71 22.49
C PRO A 408 -42.19 22.48 23.79
N ASN A 409 -41.30 22.29 24.78
CA ASN A 409 -41.25 23.02 26.05
C ASN A 409 -41.00 24.55 25.90
N ASP A 410 -40.95 25.06 24.67
CA ASP A 410 -40.45 26.37 24.30
C ASP A 410 -41.46 27.28 23.57
N GLY A 411 -42.75 26.91 23.53
CA GLY A 411 -43.86 27.82 23.18
C GLY A 411 -43.86 28.37 21.74
N ARG A 412 -43.10 27.76 20.82
CA ARG A 412 -43.06 28.15 19.40
C ARG A 412 -44.08 27.35 18.59
N ALA A 413 -44.75 28.00 17.64
CA ALA A 413 -45.62 27.34 16.66
C ALA A 413 -44.83 26.23 15.93
N GLY A 414 -45.26 24.98 16.10
CA GLY A 414 -44.62 23.79 15.54
C GLY A 414 -45.66 22.75 15.13
N PRO A 415 -45.23 21.63 14.52
CA PRO A 415 -46.14 20.54 14.16
C PRO A 415 -46.85 19.98 15.42
N PRO A 416 -48.07 19.41 15.30
CA PRO A 416 -48.76 18.79 16.43
C PRO A 416 -47.89 17.71 17.10
N SER A 417 -47.56 17.94 18.36
CA SER A 417 -46.74 17.10 19.25
C SER A 417 -47.56 15.97 19.90
N GLY A 418 -46.88 15.04 20.59
CA GLY A 418 -47.49 13.89 21.26
C GLY A 418 -47.81 12.69 20.35
N ARG A 419 -47.28 12.67 19.11
CA ARG A 419 -47.54 11.60 18.14
C ARG A 419 -46.32 11.22 17.31
N TYR A 420 -46.42 10.07 16.64
CA TYR A 420 -45.47 9.71 15.60
C TYR A 420 -45.73 10.55 14.34
N VAL A 421 -44.66 11.13 13.80
CA VAL A 421 -44.65 11.89 12.55
C VAL A 421 -43.66 11.27 11.58
N THR A 422 -43.96 11.31 10.28
CA THR A 422 -42.98 10.94 9.25
C THR A 422 -41.96 12.05 9.05
N VAL A 423 -40.78 11.73 8.52
CA VAL A 423 -39.78 12.75 8.12
C VAL A 423 -40.39 13.72 7.09
N VAL A 424 -41.23 13.23 6.17
CA VAL A 424 -41.92 14.06 5.17
C VAL A 424 -42.86 15.07 5.82
N GLU A 425 -43.75 14.61 6.70
CA GLU A 425 -44.69 15.47 7.43
C GLU A 425 -43.96 16.54 8.24
N TYR A 426 -42.91 16.14 8.95
CA TYR A 426 -42.15 17.05 9.80
C TYR A 426 -41.49 18.18 9.01
N PHE A 427 -40.82 17.85 7.90
CA PHE A 427 -40.14 18.87 7.08
C PHE A 427 -41.11 19.81 6.38
N LYS A 428 -42.29 19.32 5.95
CA LYS A 428 -43.36 20.15 5.39
C LYS A 428 -43.92 21.12 6.44
N LEU A 429 -44.27 20.63 7.62
CA LEU A 429 -44.93 21.42 8.66
C LEU A 429 -43.98 22.41 9.35
N LYS A 430 -42.74 22.00 9.67
CA LYS A 430 -41.80 22.83 10.43
C LYS A 430 -41.00 23.79 9.57
N TYR A 431 -40.61 23.37 8.37
CA TYR A 431 -39.68 24.14 7.52
C TYR A 431 -40.31 24.56 6.18
N GLY A 432 -41.56 24.17 5.88
CA GLY A 432 -42.18 24.43 4.58
C GLY A 432 -41.51 23.69 3.42
N ILE A 433 -40.72 22.64 3.69
CA ILE A 433 -39.93 21.93 2.68
C ILE A 433 -40.71 20.73 2.16
N VAL A 434 -40.95 20.69 0.85
CA VAL A 434 -41.47 19.51 0.15
C VAL A 434 -40.31 18.57 -0.20
N VAL A 435 -40.28 17.40 0.44
CA VAL A 435 -39.26 16.36 0.20
C VAL A 435 -39.48 15.73 -1.18
N LYS A 436 -38.47 15.77 -2.06
CA LYS A 436 -38.54 15.22 -3.42
C LYS A 436 -37.97 13.81 -3.51
N GLU A 437 -36.93 13.49 -2.73
CA GLU A 437 -36.26 12.17 -2.74
C GLU A 437 -37.05 11.12 -1.92
N MET A 438 -38.34 10.93 -2.24
CA MET A 438 -39.27 10.09 -1.47
C MET A 438 -38.96 8.59 -1.47
N ASN A 439 -38.20 8.11 -2.48
CA ASN A 439 -37.86 6.69 -2.65
C ASN A 439 -36.40 6.37 -2.29
N ARG A 440 -35.67 7.33 -1.72
CA ARG A 440 -34.26 7.17 -1.33
C ARG A 440 -34.13 7.14 0.19
N PRO A 441 -33.08 6.52 0.74
CA PRO A 441 -32.94 6.36 2.18
C PRO A 441 -32.75 7.69 2.90
N CYS A 442 -33.32 7.80 4.11
CA CYS A 442 -32.92 8.81 5.09
C CYS A 442 -31.54 8.50 5.67
N VAL A 443 -30.77 9.54 5.99
CA VAL A 443 -29.52 9.41 6.76
C VAL A 443 -29.75 9.75 8.23
N ASN A 444 -29.14 8.99 9.13
CA ASN A 444 -29.05 9.29 10.55
C ASN A 444 -27.76 10.10 10.81
N VAL A 445 -27.89 11.32 11.33
CA VAL A 445 -26.76 12.20 11.68
C VAL A 445 -26.59 12.43 13.18
N GLY A 446 -27.42 11.76 14.00
CA GLY A 446 -27.35 11.84 15.46
C GLY A 446 -26.45 10.75 16.04
N GLY A 447 -26.91 9.51 15.94
CA GLY A 447 -26.27 8.34 16.52
C GLY A 447 -27.27 7.23 16.78
N HIS A 448 -26.81 6.12 17.36
CA HIS A 448 -27.68 4.99 17.71
C HIS A 448 -28.68 5.35 18.81
N ASP A 449 -28.21 5.96 19.92
CA ASP A 449 -29.07 6.16 21.09
C ASP A 449 -29.95 7.41 20.98
N LYS A 450 -29.53 8.41 20.19
CA LYS A 450 -30.27 9.65 19.91
C LYS A 450 -30.25 9.91 18.40
N PRO A 451 -31.06 9.19 17.62
CA PRO A 451 -31.08 9.32 16.18
C PRO A 451 -31.67 10.66 15.74
N SER A 452 -31.19 11.16 14.59
CA SER A 452 -31.71 12.36 13.95
C SER A 452 -31.69 12.12 12.44
N TYR A 453 -32.87 12.11 11.83
CA TYR A 453 -33.02 11.73 10.42
C TYR A 453 -33.09 12.97 9.53
N LEU A 454 -32.29 12.96 8.46
CA LEU A 454 -32.35 13.96 7.41
C LEU A 454 -32.73 13.29 6.07
N PRO A 455 -33.68 13.87 5.31
CA PRO A 455 -33.85 13.51 3.91
C PRO A 455 -32.64 14.01 3.10
N LEU A 456 -32.36 13.36 1.96
CA LEU A 456 -31.19 13.69 1.14
C LEU A 456 -31.27 15.10 0.55
N ASP A 457 -32.48 15.64 0.36
CA ASP A 457 -32.79 16.97 -0.16
C ASP A 457 -32.08 18.12 0.58
N VAL A 458 -31.86 17.93 1.89
CA VAL A 458 -31.30 18.98 2.77
C VAL A 458 -29.84 18.75 3.13
N CYS A 459 -29.15 17.85 2.42
CA CYS A 459 -27.79 17.43 2.72
C CYS A 459 -26.84 17.76 1.55
N LEU A 460 -25.81 18.59 1.81
CA LEU A 460 -24.71 18.82 0.87
C LEU A 460 -23.40 18.25 1.40
N VAL A 461 -22.71 17.43 0.62
CA VAL A 461 -21.40 16.87 0.95
C VAL A 461 -20.37 17.99 1.12
N VAL A 462 -19.69 18.00 2.28
CA VAL A 462 -18.62 18.96 2.59
C VAL A 462 -17.39 18.67 1.71
N PRO A 463 -16.72 19.70 1.14
CA PRO A 463 -15.52 19.50 0.32
C PRO A 463 -14.34 18.92 1.10
N GLY A 464 -13.38 18.32 0.38
CA GLY A 464 -12.10 17.91 0.96
C GLY A 464 -12.15 16.64 1.83
N GLN A 465 -13.16 15.80 1.65
CA GLN A 465 -13.31 14.55 2.40
C GLN A 465 -12.74 13.35 1.64
N ILE A 466 -11.69 12.74 2.18
CA ILE A 466 -11.03 11.58 1.58
C ILE A 466 -11.90 10.33 1.80
N THR A 467 -12.04 9.51 0.75
CA THR A 467 -12.61 8.18 0.90
C THR A 467 -11.52 7.13 1.14
N ASN A 468 -11.74 6.26 2.13
CA ASN A 468 -10.94 5.06 2.35
C ASN A 468 -11.68 3.79 1.89
N GLY A 469 -12.83 3.96 1.22
CA GLY A 469 -13.65 2.87 0.72
C GLY A 469 -12.99 2.13 -0.45
N GLU A 470 -13.47 0.91 -0.71
CA GLU A 470 -13.03 0.16 -1.88
C GLU A 470 -13.58 0.81 -3.16
N LEU A 471 -12.69 1.12 -4.09
CA LEU A 471 -13.05 1.70 -5.38
C LEU A 471 -13.50 0.60 -6.34
N GLY A 472 -14.53 0.86 -7.15
CA GLY A 472 -14.92 0.01 -8.27
C GLY A 472 -13.86 -0.03 -9.38
N THR A 473 -13.97 -0.99 -10.29
CA THR A 473 -12.98 -1.18 -11.37
C THR A 473 -12.87 0.04 -12.29
N SER A 474 -13.99 0.67 -12.65
CA SER A 474 -14.03 1.89 -13.47
C SER A 474 -13.36 3.07 -12.76
N GLN A 475 -13.69 3.29 -11.47
CA GLN A 475 -13.06 4.31 -10.63
C GLN A 475 -11.55 4.11 -10.54
N ARG A 476 -11.06 2.88 -10.34
CA ARG A 476 -9.62 2.56 -10.33
C ARG A 476 -8.95 2.93 -11.65
N GLN A 477 -9.59 2.61 -12.78
CA GLN A 477 -9.07 2.97 -14.11
C GLN A 477 -9.01 4.48 -14.32
N ALA A 478 -10.03 5.22 -13.88
CA ALA A 478 -10.06 6.68 -13.96
C ALA A 478 -8.96 7.34 -13.10
N ILE A 479 -8.72 6.86 -11.88
CA ILE A 479 -7.58 7.31 -11.05
C ILE A 479 -6.26 7.07 -11.78
N ILE A 480 -6.05 5.87 -12.33
CA ILE A 480 -4.83 5.56 -13.08
C ILE A 480 -4.69 6.50 -14.27
N GLY A 481 -5.77 6.72 -15.04
CA GLY A 481 -5.76 7.62 -16.19
C GLY A 481 -5.39 9.05 -15.84
N PHE A 482 -5.87 9.57 -14.71
CA PHE A 482 -5.57 10.93 -14.25
C PHE A 482 -4.18 11.07 -13.61
N SER A 483 -3.74 10.07 -12.84
CA SER A 483 -2.48 10.11 -12.09
C SER A 483 -1.25 9.68 -12.88
N CYS A 484 -1.43 8.97 -13.98
CA CYS A 484 -0.35 8.46 -14.82
C CYS A 484 0.28 9.57 -15.66
N ARG A 485 1.31 10.22 -15.11
CA ARG A 485 2.01 11.36 -15.75
C ARG A 485 3.45 11.03 -16.05
N ARG A 486 3.92 11.45 -17.23
CA ARG A 486 5.31 11.23 -17.67
C ARG A 486 6.26 12.16 -16.89
N PRO A 487 7.57 11.87 -16.92
CA PRO A 487 8.55 12.68 -16.19
C PRO A 487 8.49 14.19 -16.47
N PRO A 488 8.32 14.68 -17.72
CA PRO A 488 8.22 16.12 -17.99
C PRO A 488 7.07 16.80 -17.24
N ASP A 489 5.87 16.21 -17.33
CA ASP A 489 4.66 16.69 -16.67
C ASP A 489 4.82 16.74 -15.14
N ASN A 490 5.41 15.68 -14.59
CA ASN A 490 5.62 15.52 -13.16
C ASN A 490 6.66 16.53 -12.66
N LEU A 491 7.77 16.70 -13.38
CA LEU A 491 8.84 17.65 -13.07
C LEU A 491 8.31 19.08 -13.06
N LEU A 492 7.58 19.48 -14.10
CA LEU A 492 6.98 20.80 -14.21
C LEU A 492 6.11 21.10 -13.00
N THR A 493 5.23 20.16 -12.63
CA THR A 493 4.30 20.34 -11.51
C THR A 493 5.00 20.42 -10.15
N ILE A 494 6.09 19.65 -9.97
CA ILE A 494 6.92 19.73 -8.76
C ILE A 494 7.59 21.11 -8.67
N LYS A 495 8.13 21.64 -9.78
CA LYS A 495 8.76 22.96 -9.83
C LYS A 495 7.75 24.09 -9.63
N SER A 496 6.60 24.05 -10.30
CA SER A 496 5.63 25.16 -10.32
C SER A 496 4.73 25.22 -9.08
N ASN A 497 4.20 24.08 -8.64
CA ASN A 497 3.16 24.01 -7.61
C ASN A 497 3.67 23.39 -6.31
N GLY A 498 4.66 22.50 -6.36
CA GLY A 498 5.18 21.81 -5.18
C GLY A 498 5.78 22.75 -4.14
N LEU A 499 6.61 23.71 -4.56
CA LEU A 499 7.23 24.72 -3.69
C LEU A 499 6.22 25.74 -3.13
N LYS A 500 5.15 26.03 -3.88
CA LYS A 500 4.05 26.89 -3.45
C LYS A 500 3.22 26.23 -2.35
N MET A 501 2.90 24.93 -2.51
CA MET A 501 2.15 24.15 -1.52
C MET A 501 2.78 24.18 -0.13
N ILE A 502 4.11 24.15 -0.04
CA ILE A 502 4.84 24.20 1.23
C ILE A 502 5.11 25.62 1.74
N GLY A 503 4.75 26.65 0.96
CA GLY A 503 4.93 28.05 1.33
C GLY A 503 6.39 28.52 1.37
N SER A 504 7.27 27.93 0.56
CA SER A 504 8.71 28.25 0.56
C SER A 504 9.03 29.70 0.18
N GLU A 505 8.10 30.37 -0.51
CA GLU A 505 8.19 31.79 -0.90
C GLU A 505 7.71 32.77 0.18
N LYS A 506 7.14 32.29 1.30
CA LYS A 506 6.58 33.14 2.36
C LYS A 506 7.63 33.53 3.39
N GLU A 507 7.61 34.77 3.87
CA GLU A 507 8.56 35.27 4.88
C GLU A 507 8.68 34.38 6.12
N GLY A 508 7.55 33.86 6.62
CA GLY A 508 7.53 32.99 7.79
C GLY A 508 8.39 31.72 7.63
N PHE A 509 8.63 31.26 6.40
CA PHE A 509 9.54 30.15 6.11
C PHE A 509 10.98 30.48 6.52
N PHE A 510 11.45 31.66 6.11
CA PHE A 510 12.78 32.17 6.42
C PHE A 510 12.94 32.53 7.90
N ARG A 511 11.91 33.13 8.51
CA ARG A 511 11.91 33.44 9.96
C ARG A 511 12.02 32.19 10.84
N ARG A 512 11.68 31.00 10.31
CA ARG A 512 11.91 29.72 10.99
C ARG A 512 13.32 29.15 10.79
N GLY A 513 14.23 29.90 10.18
CA GLY A 513 15.60 29.47 9.90
C GLY A 513 15.71 28.48 8.73
N LEU A 514 14.71 28.41 7.83
CA LEU A 514 14.68 27.50 6.69
C LEU A 514 14.82 28.26 5.37
N LYS A 515 15.63 27.75 4.45
CA LYS A 515 15.75 28.27 3.08
C LYS A 515 15.95 27.13 2.09
N VAL A 516 15.13 27.10 1.03
CA VAL A 516 15.29 26.15 -0.07
C VAL A 516 16.33 26.69 -1.04
N LYS A 517 17.33 25.89 -1.43
CA LYS A 517 18.23 26.27 -2.53
C LYS A 517 17.46 26.22 -3.86
N PRO A 518 17.65 27.20 -4.77
CA PRO A 518 17.03 27.18 -6.08
C PRO A 518 17.43 25.95 -6.88
N GLY A 519 16.48 25.42 -7.65
CA GLY A 519 16.72 24.28 -8.53
C GLY A 519 16.62 22.92 -7.83
N LEU A 520 16.32 21.90 -8.62
CA LEU A 520 16.29 20.52 -8.15
C LEU A 520 17.69 19.96 -8.08
N LEU A 521 17.92 19.09 -7.08
CA LEU A 521 19.21 18.47 -6.85
C LEU A 521 19.61 17.57 -8.02
N VAL A 522 20.83 17.78 -8.52
CA VAL A 522 21.48 16.98 -9.56
C VAL A 522 22.40 15.96 -8.91
N VAL A 523 22.35 14.71 -9.38
CA VAL A 523 23.14 13.59 -8.85
C VAL A 523 23.78 12.79 -9.99
N PRO A 524 24.99 12.25 -9.78
CA PRO A 524 25.56 11.27 -10.68
C PRO A 524 24.85 9.92 -10.54
N GLY A 525 24.71 9.22 -11.66
CA GLY A 525 24.24 7.84 -11.71
C GLY A 525 25.01 7.04 -12.75
N ARG A 526 24.66 5.75 -12.87
CA ARG A 526 25.23 4.84 -13.86
C ARG A 526 24.12 4.01 -14.48
N ILE A 527 24.25 3.64 -15.75
CA ILE A 527 23.34 2.73 -16.45
C ILE A 527 24.06 1.40 -16.63
N LEU A 528 23.60 0.38 -15.92
CA LEU A 528 24.06 -0.99 -16.10
C LEU A 528 23.50 -1.57 -17.41
N ASN A 529 24.29 -2.44 -18.04
CA ASN A 529 23.84 -3.16 -19.23
C ASN A 529 22.80 -4.22 -18.85
N ALA A 530 21.84 -4.45 -19.75
CA ALA A 530 20.93 -5.57 -19.61
C ALA A 530 21.70 -6.91 -19.76
N PRO A 531 21.36 -7.95 -18.98
CA PRO A 531 21.99 -9.26 -19.13
C PRO A 531 21.52 -9.97 -20.40
N GLY A 532 22.35 -10.86 -20.93
CA GLY A 532 21.91 -11.86 -21.90
C GLY A 532 20.98 -12.89 -21.23
N LEU A 533 19.90 -13.26 -21.92
CA LEU A 533 18.92 -14.23 -21.44
C LEU A 533 18.92 -15.45 -22.35
N ARG A 534 19.21 -16.61 -21.78
CA ARG A 534 19.13 -17.88 -22.50
C ARG A 534 17.68 -18.35 -22.59
N TYR A 535 17.28 -18.75 -23.80
CA TYR A 535 16.01 -19.39 -24.15
C TYR A 535 16.32 -20.60 -25.04
N GLY A 536 16.34 -21.80 -24.45
CA GLY A 536 16.83 -22.99 -25.14
C GLY A 536 18.30 -22.80 -25.53
N ARG A 537 18.58 -22.79 -26.85
CA ARG A 537 19.91 -22.52 -27.42
C ARG A 537 20.14 -21.07 -27.85
N LYS A 538 19.12 -20.21 -27.77
CA LYS A 538 19.16 -18.81 -28.23
C LYS A 538 19.47 -17.88 -27.08
N ILE A 539 20.32 -16.89 -27.31
CA ILE A 539 20.56 -15.79 -26.38
C ILE A 539 19.74 -14.59 -26.85
N GLN A 540 18.85 -14.13 -25.98
CA GLN A 540 18.06 -12.92 -26.16
C GLN A 540 18.74 -11.77 -25.40
N VAL A 541 19.00 -10.66 -26.08
CA VAL A 541 19.51 -9.44 -25.42
C VAL A 541 18.34 -8.46 -25.28
N PRO A 542 17.86 -8.18 -24.06
CA PRO A 542 16.78 -7.24 -23.84
C PRO A 542 17.10 -5.85 -24.37
N LYS A 543 16.13 -5.22 -25.04
CA LYS A 543 16.19 -3.82 -25.47
C LYS A 543 15.17 -3.01 -24.68
N SER A 544 15.63 -1.93 -24.05
CA SER A 544 14.80 -1.10 -23.15
C SER A 544 14.03 -1.95 -22.13
N GLY A 545 14.73 -2.89 -21.47
CA GLY A 545 14.14 -3.79 -20.47
C GLY A 545 13.06 -4.75 -20.99
N SER A 546 13.01 -5.03 -22.30
CA SER A 546 12.01 -5.92 -22.91
C SER A 546 12.56 -6.77 -24.05
N TRP A 547 11.96 -7.94 -24.26
CA TRP A 547 12.24 -8.86 -25.36
C TRP A 547 10.95 -9.56 -25.80
N ASN A 548 11.04 -10.42 -26.82
CA ASN A 548 9.92 -11.24 -27.28
C ASN A 548 10.33 -12.72 -27.41
N LEU A 549 9.36 -13.60 -27.58
CA LEU A 549 9.56 -15.05 -27.68
C LEU A 549 9.60 -15.57 -29.11
N ARG A 550 9.70 -14.69 -30.13
CA ARG A 550 9.73 -15.14 -31.52
C ARG A 550 10.95 -16.03 -31.74
N ASP A 551 10.72 -17.18 -32.35
CA ASP A 551 11.73 -18.20 -32.67
C ASP A 551 12.58 -18.55 -31.45
N SER A 552 11.94 -18.64 -30.27
CA SER A 552 12.57 -18.96 -29.00
C SER A 552 11.85 -20.14 -28.35
N LYS A 553 12.60 -20.99 -27.65
CA LYS A 553 12.05 -22.09 -26.85
C LYS A 553 12.40 -21.87 -25.38
N PHE A 554 11.59 -22.39 -24.47
CA PHE A 554 11.92 -22.39 -23.05
C PHE A 554 13.23 -23.16 -22.79
N CYS A 555 14.03 -22.72 -21.81
CA CYS A 555 15.22 -23.46 -21.37
C CYS A 555 14.91 -24.90 -20.98
N ARG A 556 13.78 -25.10 -20.31
CA ARG A 556 13.22 -26.40 -19.97
C ARG A 556 11.71 -26.35 -20.11
N GLY A 557 11.21 -26.85 -21.23
CA GLY A 557 9.78 -27.11 -21.41
C GLY A 557 9.38 -28.43 -20.75
N VAL A 558 8.17 -28.48 -20.19
CA VAL A 558 7.60 -29.71 -19.64
C VAL A 558 6.77 -30.43 -20.71
N THR A 559 6.66 -31.76 -20.61
CA THR A 559 5.66 -32.54 -21.35
C THR A 559 4.55 -32.93 -20.40
N VAL A 560 3.32 -32.60 -20.76
CA VAL A 560 2.11 -32.98 -20.02
C VAL A 560 1.35 -33.97 -20.87
N THR A 561 1.06 -35.14 -20.31
CA THR A 561 0.30 -36.19 -20.99
C THR A 561 -1.16 -36.21 -20.58
N ASN A 562 -1.46 -35.84 -19.32
CA ASN A 562 -2.79 -36.00 -18.77
C ASN A 562 -3.27 -34.71 -18.10
N TRP A 563 -4.18 -34.00 -18.75
CA TRP A 563 -4.75 -32.74 -18.24
C TRP A 563 -6.18 -32.55 -18.74
N ALA A 564 -6.88 -31.60 -18.12
CA ALA A 564 -8.29 -31.32 -18.40
C ALA A 564 -8.60 -29.82 -18.40
N ALA A 565 -9.79 -29.47 -18.87
CA ALA A 565 -10.34 -28.13 -18.74
C ALA A 565 -11.66 -28.10 -17.95
N LEU A 566 -11.86 -27.01 -17.21
CA LEU A 566 -13.05 -26.70 -16.44
C LEU A 566 -13.61 -25.35 -16.91
N VAL A 567 -14.89 -25.31 -17.25
CA VAL A 567 -15.58 -24.06 -17.64
C VAL A 567 -16.58 -23.69 -16.57
N ILE A 568 -16.35 -22.59 -15.85
CA ILE A 568 -17.34 -22.06 -14.91
C ILE A 568 -18.15 -20.99 -15.66
N TYR A 569 -19.46 -21.18 -15.75
CA TYR A 569 -20.36 -20.32 -16.53
C TYR A 569 -21.49 -19.76 -15.65
N THR A 570 -22.07 -18.62 -16.04
CA THR A 570 -23.14 -17.95 -15.28
C THR A 570 -24.46 -17.88 -16.03
N GLU A 571 -24.42 -18.17 -17.32
CA GLU A 571 -25.54 -18.13 -18.24
C GLU A 571 -26.62 -19.17 -17.88
N SER A 572 -27.83 -18.92 -18.37
CA SER A 572 -28.97 -19.82 -18.15
C SER A 572 -28.70 -21.20 -18.75
N LYS A 573 -28.18 -21.23 -19.98
CA LYS A 573 -27.82 -22.43 -20.75
C LYS A 573 -26.31 -22.69 -20.67
N ALA A 574 -25.94 -23.96 -20.55
CA ALA A 574 -24.54 -24.38 -20.60
C ALA A 574 -23.91 -24.05 -21.98
N PRO A 575 -22.64 -23.62 -22.03
CA PRO A 575 -21.95 -23.39 -23.29
C PRO A 575 -21.69 -24.72 -24.01
N ASP A 576 -21.78 -24.73 -25.34
CA ASP A 576 -21.22 -25.81 -26.16
C ASP A 576 -19.70 -25.70 -26.15
N VAL A 577 -19.07 -26.45 -25.25
CA VAL A 577 -17.62 -26.41 -25.03
C VAL A 577 -16.81 -26.90 -26.23
N ASN A 578 -17.38 -27.77 -27.08
CA ASN A 578 -16.72 -28.29 -28.26
C ASN A 578 -16.64 -27.24 -29.37
N GLN A 579 -17.68 -26.42 -29.54
CA GLN A 579 -17.66 -25.31 -30.49
C GLN A 579 -16.90 -24.10 -29.96
N THR A 580 -17.04 -23.78 -28.67
CA THR A 580 -16.54 -22.51 -28.12
C THR A 580 -15.14 -22.63 -27.51
N HIS A 581 -14.90 -23.59 -26.62
CA HIS A 581 -13.68 -23.65 -25.80
C HIS A 581 -12.57 -24.51 -26.42
N MET A 582 -12.94 -25.62 -27.06
CA MET A 582 -11.99 -26.55 -27.67
C MET A 582 -11.05 -25.88 -28.70
N PRO A 583 -11.49 -24.95 -29.57
CA PRO A 583 -10.57 -24.20 -30.45
C PRO A 583 -9.50 -23.42 -29.68
N ALA A 584 -9.87 -22.79 -28.57
CA ALA A 584 -8.94 -22.03 -27.74
C ALA A 584 -7.96 -22.95 -26.98
N VAL A 585 -8.42 -24.12 -26.53
CA VAL A 585 -7.57 -25.17 -25.93
C VAL A 585 -6.51 -25.64 -26.95
N ARG A 586 -6.92 -25.90 -28.21
CA ARG A 586 -5.99 -26.26 -29.30
C ARG A 586 -5.02 -25.12 -29.63
N ALA A 587 -5.49 -23.87 -29.64
CA ALA A 587 -4.63 -22.71 -29.86
C ALA A 587 -3.54 -22.59 -28.78
N LEU A 588 -3.89 -22.83 -27.51
CA LEU A 588 -2.92 -22.88 -26.42
C LEU A 588 -1.91 -24.01 -26.60
N LYS A 589 -2.36 -25.23 -26.96
CA LYS A 589 -1.48 -26.37 -27.24
C LYS A 589 -0.46 -26.01 -28.32
N ASN A 590 -0.93 -25.53 -29.47
CA ASN A 590 -0.06 -25.18 -30.61
C ASN A 590 0.95 -24.08 -30.23
N ALA A 591 0.52 -23.04 -29.51
CA ALA A 591 1.42 -21.99 -29.04
C ALA A 591 2.45 -22.51 -28.01
N SER A 592 2.05 -23.46 -27.17
CA SER A 592 2.93 -24.10 -26.18
C SER A 592 4.01 -24.94 -26.86
N GLU A 593 3.66 -25.71 -27.88
CA GLU A 593 4.58 -26.56 -28.64
C GLU A 593 5.67 -25.76 -29.33
N LYS A 594 5.32 -24.60 -29.92
CA LYS A 594 6.30 -23.66 -30.50
C LYS A 594 7.35 -23.20 -29.48
N LEU A 595 6.97 -23.11 -28.21
CA LEU A 595 7.84 -22.71 -27.10
C LEU A 595 8.54 -23.91 -26.43
N GLY A 596 8.31 -25.13 -26.89
CA GLY A 596 8.88 -26.36 -26.33
C GLY A 596 8.13 -26.93 -25.12
N LEU A 597 6.92 -26.44 -24.81
CA LEU A 597 5.99 -27.02 -23.83
C LEU A 597 4.99 -27.93 -24.55
N SER A 598 5.04 -29.23 -24.30
CA SER A 598 4.14 -30.19 -24.95
C SER A 598 2.90 -30.42 -24.09
N LEU A 599 1.72 -30.07 -24.61
CA LEU A 599 0.42 -30.30 -23.96
C LEU A 599 -0.35 -31.36 -24.75
N ASN A 600 -0.08 -32.63 -24.48
CA ASN A 600 -0.68 -33.73 -25.23
C ASN A 600 -2.16 -33.85 -24.86
N MET A 601 -3.01 -34.11 -25.85
CA MET A 601 -4.44 -34.35 -25.66
C MET A 601 -4.70 -35.82 -26.02
N THR A 602 -4.44 -36.73 -25.08
CA THR A 602 -4.56 -38.17 -25.29
C THR A 602 -5.99 -38.67 -25.02
N GLY A 603 -6.51 -39.55 -25.88
CA GLY A 603 -7.86 -40.14 -25.79
C GLY A 603 -8.76 -39.77 -26.97
N PRO A 604 -9.93 -40.43 -27.12
CA PRO A 604 -10.87 -40.15 -28.21
C PRO A 604 -11.48 -38.75 -28.12
N GLU A 605 -11.67 -38.22 -26.89
CA GLU A 605 -12.12 -36.85 -26.64
C GLU A 605 -11.36 -36.22 -25.47
N PHE A 606 -10.98 -34.94 -25.59
CA PHE A 606 -10.31 -34.21 -24.51
C PHE A 606 -11.32 -33.76 -23.43
N PRO A 607 -11.04 -33.99 -22.14
CA PRO A 607 -12.01 -33.72 -21.08
C PRO A 607 -12.18 -32.21 -20.82
N ILE A 608 -13.35 -31.67 -21.21
CA ILE A 608 -13.81 -30.32 -20.85
C ILE A 608 -15.12 -30.43 -20.06
N THR A 609 -15.14 -29.98 -18.81
CA THR A 609 -16.34 -30.05 -17.97
C THR A 609 -16.93 -28.65 -17.71
N PRO A 610 -18.16 -28.35 -18.18
CA PRO A 610 -18.85 -27.12 -17.81
C PRO A 610 -19.56 -27.26 -16.45
N ILE A 611 -19.47 -26.24 -15.60
CA ILE A 611 -20.17 -26.14 -14.32
C ILE A 611 -20.84 -24.78 -14.20
N LYS A 612 -22.13 -24.81 -13.87
CA LYS A 612 -22.89 -23.60 -13.57
C LYS A 612 -22.41 -23.02 -12.25
N TYR A 613 -22.09 -21.74 -12.25
CA TYR A 613 -21.80 -21.01 -11.03
C TYR A 613 -23.06 -20.94 -10.17
N ASN A 614 -23.00 -21.57 -9.01
CA ASN A 614 -23.96 -21.41 -7.94
C ASN A 614 -23.17 -21.10 -6.67
N ARG A 615 -23.45 -19.95 -6.05
CA ARG A 615 -22.77 -19.50 -4.82
C ARG A 615 -22.78 -20.57 -3.72
N PHE A 616 -23.87 -21.33 -3.61
CA PHE A 616 -24.08 -22.28 -2.51
C PHE A 616 -23.48 -23.67 -2.80
N GLU A 617 -23.33 -24.02 -4.08
CA GLU A 617 -22.87 -25.35 -4.48
C GLU A 617 -21.46 -25.34 -5.06
N LEU A 618 -20.88 -24.17 -5.38
CA LEU A 618 -19.58 -24.07 -6.05
C LEU A 618 -18.52 -24.89 -5.31
N ARG A 619 -18.44 -24.75 -3.98
CA ARG A 619 -17.46 -25.48 -3.17
C ARG A 619 -17.64 -27.00 -3.28
N LYS A 620 -18.86 -27.49 -3.13
CA LYS A 620 -19.20 -28.92 -3.26
C LYS A 620 -18.89 -29.45 -4.67
N ASN A 621 -19.21 -28.67 -5.69
CA ASN A 621 -18.98 -29.01 -7.09
C ASN A 621 -17.48 -29.06 -7.40
N LEU A 622 -16.70 -28.09 -6.93
CA LEU A 622 -15.25 -28.08 -7.04
C LEU A 622 -14.63 -29.24 -6.28
N ASP A 623 -15.11 -29.56 -5.07
CA ASP A 623 -14.63 -30.70 -4.29
C ASP A 623 -14.79 -32.01 -5.07
N GLY A 624 -15.99 -32.28 -5.62
CA GLY A 624 -16.22 -33.48 -6.43
C GLY A 624 -15.36 -33.52 -7.71
N LEU A 625 -15.15 -32.37 -8.36
CA LEU A 625 -14.27 -32.29 -9.53
C LEU A 625 -12.81 -32.56 -9.21
N PHE A 626 -12.27 -31.92 -8.17
CA PHE A 626 -10.86 -32.04 -7.84
C PHE A 626 -10.52 -33.40 -7.23
N THR A 627 -11.47 -34.05 -6.55
CA THR A 627 -11.39 -35.48 -6.23
C THR A 627 -11.22 -36.32 -7.50
N ARG A 628 -12.12 -36.18 -8.48
CA ARG A 628 -12.02 -36.89 -9.77
C ARG A 628 -10.74 -36.55 -10.54
N ALA A 629 -10.30 -35.31 -10.50
CA ALA A 629 -9.07 -34.88 -11.16
C ALA A 629 -7.84 -35.57 -10.57
N LYS A 630 -7.80 -35.71 -9.24
CA LYS A 630 -6.77 -36.45 -8.52
C LYS A 630 -6.83 -37.95 -8.84
N GLU A 631 -8.01 -38.56 -8.80
CA GLU A 631 -8.23 -39.99 -9.12
C GLU A 631 -7.82 -40.33 -10.57
N ARG A 632 -8.11 -39.43 -11.51
CA ARG A 632 -7.70 -39.56 -12.92
C ARG A 632 -6.23 -39.22 -13.16
N GLY A 633 -5.50 -38.75 -12.15
CA GLY A 633 -4.09 -38.39 -12.27
C GLY A 633 -3.82 -37.19 -13.17
N PHE A 634 -4.71 -36.19 -13.22
CA PHE A 634 -4.46 -34.98 -14.02
C PHE A 634 -3.31 -34.16 -13.43
N GLU A 635 -2.32 -33.86 -14.27
CA GLU A 635 -1.12 -33.09 -13.90
C GLU A 635 -1.44 -31.60 -13.71
N PHE A 636 -2.39 -31.07 -14.49
CA PHE A 636 -2.98 -29.75 -14.24
C PHE A 636 -4.39 -29.61 -14.84
N VAL A 637 -5.11 -28.57 -14.41
CA VAL A 637 -6.44 -28.20 -14.93
C VAL A 637 -6.43 -26.74 -15.43
N LEU A 638 -6.86 -26.55 -16.68
CA LEU A 638 -7.13 -25.23 -17.26
C LEU A 638 -8.55 -24.79 -16.87
N VAL A 639 -8.69 -23.65 -16.20
CA VAL A 639 -9.97 -23.17 -15.67
C VAL A 639 -10.39 -21.88 -16.36
N PHE A 640 -11.53 -21.91 -17.03
CA PHE A 640 -12.19 -20.77 -17.62
C PHE A 640 -13.17 -20.15 -16.61
N LEU A 641 -12.94 -18.88 -16.30
CA LEU A 641 -13.72 -18.10 -15.35
C LEU A 641 -14.68 -17.16 -16.09
N PRO A 642 -15.93 -17.01 -15.63
CA PRO A 642 -16.93 -16.24 -16.35
C PRO A 642 -16.68 -14.73 -16.22
N ASN A 643 -16.07 -14.30 -15.12
CA ASN A 643 -15.84 -12.89 -14.82
C ASN A 643 -14.70 -12.72 -13.80
N THR A 644 -14.48 -11.49 -13.35
CA THR A 644 -13.44 -11.14 -12.37
C THR A 644 -13.88 -11.31 -10.91
N ASP A 645 -14.93 -12.09 -10.62
CA ASP A 645 -15.35 -12.36 -9.24
C ASP A 645 -14.23 -13.11 -8.50
N GLU A 646 -13.68 -12.41 -7.50
CA GLU A 646 -12.57 -12.89 -6.70
C GLU A 646 -12.92 -14.17 -5.90
N ARG A 647 -14.19 -14.41 -5.60
CA ARG A 647 -14.64 -15.59 -4.85
C ARG A 647 -14.43 -16.86 -5.65
N ILE A 648 -14.87 -16.88 -6.91
CA ILE A 648 -14.71 -18.04 -7.80
C ILE A 648 -13.24 -18.40 -7.94
N PHE A 649 -12.39 -17.41 -8.20
CA PHE A 649 -10.95 -17.61 -8.28
C PHE A 649 -10.37 -18.15 -6.97
N SER A 650 -10.78 -17.60 -5.82
CA SER A 650 -10.27 -18.02 -4.51
C SER A 650 -10.63 -19.47 -4.19
N GLU A 651 -11.86 -19.88 -4.49
CA GLU A 651 -12.33 -21.26 -4.28
C GLU A 651 -11.57 -22.28 -5.15
N VAL A 652 -11.41 -21.98 -6.45
CA VAL A 652 -10.64 -22.83 -7.37
C VAL A 652 -9.20 -22.98 -6.90
N LYS A 653 -8.55 -21.88 -6.47
CA LYS A 653 -7.17 -21.91 -5.97
C LYS A 653 -7.06 -22.64 -4.64
N TYR A 654 -7.99 -22.46 -3.72
CA TYR A 654 -7.98 -23.23 -2.47
C TYR A 654 -8.13 -24.73 -2.73
N ALA A 655 -9.08 -25.12 -3.58
CA ALA A 655 -9.32 -26.53 -3.91
C ALA A 655 -8.05 -27.16 -4.55
N GLY A 656 -7.50 -26.54 -5.59
CA GLY A 656 -6.33 -27.06 -6.28
C GLY A 656 -5.06 -27.02 -5.41
N ASP A 657 -4.72 -25.85 -4.86
CA ASP A 657 -3.39 -25.61 -4.28
C ASP A 657 -3.25 -26.15 -2.84
N VAL A 658 -4.32 -26.10 -2.04
CA VAL A 658 -4.29 -26.43 -0.60
C VAL A 658 -4.92 -27.80 -0.32
N LYS A 659 -6.10 -28.07 -0.91
CA LYS A 659 -6.90 -29.26 -0.53
C LYS A 659 -6.53 -30.53 -1.31
N TYR A 660 -6.41 -30.45 -2.63
CA TYR A 660 -6.32 -31.64 -3.48
C TYR A 660 -4.95 -31.86 -4.13
N GLY A 661 -4.11 -30.82 -4.20
CA GLY A 661 -2.78 -30.92 -4.81
C GLY A 661 -2.81 -31.05 -6.32
N VAL A 662 -3.73 -30.34 -6.98
CA VAL A 662 -3.88 -30.33 -8.44
C VAL A 662 -3.56 -28.93 -8.95
N LEU A 663 -2.55 -28.82 -9.82
CA LEU A 663 -2.14 -27.53 -10.37
C LEU A 663 -3.25 -26.91 -11.24
N THR A 664 -3.46 -25.61 -11.12
CA THR A 664 -4.51 -24.91 -11.88
C THR A 664 -3.99 -23.68 -12.62
N HIS A 665 -4.48 -23.48 -13.84
CA HIS A 665 -4.29 -22.24 -14.60
C HIS A 665 -5.64 -21.59 -14.89
N CYS A 666 -5.92 -20.42 -14.30
CA CYS A 666 -7.20 -19.74 -14.50
C CYS A 666 -7.07 -18.65 -15.57
N CYS A 667 -8.08 -18.53 -16.42
CA CYS A 667 -8.20 -17.49 -17.44
C CYS A 667 -9.64 -17.00 -17.53
N LEU A 668 -9.86 -15.75 -17.93
CA LEU A 668 -11.22 -15.26 -18.20
C LEU A 668 -11.67 -15.80 -19.55
N SER A 669 -12.86 -16.40 -19.61
CA SER A 669 -13.43 -17.01 -20.82
C SER A 669 -13.34 -16.05 -22.00
N ASP A 670 -13.98 -14.88 -21.91
CA ASP A 670 -14.03 -13.89 -22.99
C ASP A 670 -12.65 -13.47 -23.53
N LYS A 671 -11.65 -13.37 -22.65
CA LYS A 671 -10.30 -12.97 -23.06
C LYS A 671 -9.52 -14.10 -23.68
N PHE A 672 -9.74 -15.32 -23.21
CA PHE A 672 -9.00 -16.49 -23.66
C PHE A 672 -9.52 -16.98 -25.01
N LEU A 673 -10.84 -16.99 -25.19
CA LEU A 673 -11.49 -17.35 -26.45
C LEU A 673 -11.05 -16.42 -27.59
N ASN A 674 -10.88 -15.12 -27.30
CA ASN A 674 -10.41 -14.12 -28.26
C ASN A 674 -8.89 -13.86 -28.18
N GLY A 675 -8.14 -14.75 -27.55
CA GLY A 675 -6.71 -14.57 -27.29
C GLY A 675 -5.86 -14.76 -28.53
N ASN A 676 -5.03 -13.77 -28.87
CA ASN A 676 -4.02 -13.91 -29.93
C ASN A 676 -2.84 -14.82 -29.51
N GLU A 677 -1.96 -15.14 -30.46
CA GLU A 677 -0.78 -16.00 -30.20
C GLU A 677 0.11 -15.48 -29.06
N GLN A 678 0.31 -14.16 -28.98
CA GLN A 678 1.09 -13.55 -27.90
C GLN A 678 0.42 -13.75 -26.52
N TYR A 679 -0.91 -13.71 -26.47
CA TYR A 679 -1.68 -14.01 -25.26
C TYR A 679 -1.54 -15.48 -24.87
N MET A 680 -1.63 -16.40 -25.84
CA MET A 680 -1.42 -17.84 -25.60
C MET A 680 0.00 -18.14 -25.11
N ALA A 681 1.03 -17.55 -25.74
CA ALA A 681 2.41 -17.66 -25.30
C ALA A 681 2.63 -17.15 -23.86
N ASN A 682 1.95 -16.06 -23.48
CA ASN A 682 1.98 -15.54 -22.10
C ASN A 682 1.30 -16.47 -21.08
N ASN A 683 0.36 -17.30 -21.50
CA ASN A 683 -0.25 -18.32 -20.65
C ASN A 683 0.63 -19.56 -20.58
N ALA A 684 1.18 -20.02 -21.70
CA ALA A 684 2.17 -21.11 -21.78
C ALA A 684 3.36 -20.86 -20.83
N MET A 685 3.89 -19.63 -20.78
CA MET A 685 4.94 -19.25 -19.82
C MET A 685 4.56 -19.58 -18.37
N LYS A 686 3.33 -19.26 -17.94
CA LYS A 686 2.90 -19.52 -16.56
C LYS A 686 2.64 -21.00 -16.31
N ILE A 687 2.10 -21.71 -17.31
CA ILE A 687 1.84 -23.14 -17.24
C ILE A 687 3.16 -23.91 -17.09
N ASN A 688 4.15 -23.60 -17.93
CA ASN A 688 5.46 -24.25 -17.86
C ASN A 688 6.10 -24.10 -16.47
N LEU A 689 6.08 -22.89 -15.89
CA LEU A 689 6.63 -22.65 -14.54
C LEU A 689 5.90 -23.43 -13.45
N LYS A 690 4.57 -23.52 -13.49
CA LYS A 690 3.79 -24.30 -12.52
C LYS A 690 4.12 -25.78 -12.54
N LEU A 691 4.39 -26.29 -13.73
CA LEU A 691 4.76 -27.68 -13.96
C LEU A 691 6.26 -27.96 -13.71
N GLY A 692 7.03 -26.96 -13.25
CA GLY A 692 8.46 -27.09 -12.93
C GLY A 692 9.42 -26.81 -14.08
N GLY A 693 8.93 -26.34 -15.22
CA GLY A 693 9.74 -25.90 -16.35
C GLY A 693 10.52 -24.61 -16.06
N ILE A 694 11.47 -24.29 -16.93
CA ILE A 694 12.29 -23.08 -16.84
C ILE A 694 12.12 -22.32 -18.15
N ASN A 695 11.55 -21.13 -18.10
CA ASN A 695 11.31 -20.33 -19.30
C ASN A 695 12.60 -19.71 -19.81
N GLN A 696 13.32 -19.02 -18.93
CA GLN A 696 14.60 -18.37 -19.23
C GLN A 696 15.59 -18.54 -18.08
N ALA A 697 16.87 -18.35 -18.40
CA ALA A 697 17.97 -18.26 -17.45
C ALA A 697 18.93 -17.12 -17.85
N LEU A 698 19.84 -16.72 -16.96
CA LEU A 698 20.92 -15.79 -17.31
C LEU A 698 21.96 -16.47 -18.19
N GLU A 699 22.58 -15.70 -19.08
CA GLU A 699 23.72 -16.16 -19.88
C GLU A 699 25.03 -16.11 -19.06
N GLN A 700 25.77 -17.24 -19.08
CA GLN A 700 27.08 -17.40 -18.42
C GLN A 700 28.22 -16.93 -19.36
N PRO A 701 29.39 -16.45 -18.89
CA PRO A 701 29.92 -16.42 -17.51
C PRO A 701 30.23 -15.00 -16.96
N LYS A 702 29.74 -13.91 -17.59
CA LYS A 702 30.16 -12.54 -17.24
C LYS A 702 29.33 -11.85 -16.14
N SER A 703 28.17 -12.39 -15.74
CA SER A 703 27.13 -11.58 -15.09
C SER A 703 26.80 -11.94 -13.63
N SER A 704 27.22 -13.12 -13.11
CA SER A 704 27.17 -13.44 -11.67
C SER A 704 27.92 -14.73 -11.30
N ARG A 705 29.25 -14.68 -11.21
CA ARG A 705 30.08 -15.81 -10.75
C ARG A 705 29.53 -16.51 -9.50
N LEU A 706 29.02 -15.72 -8.54
CA LEU A 706 28.42 -16.20 -7.30
C LEU A 706 27.23 -17.15 -7.49
N ILE A 707 26.40 -16.93 -8.50
CA ILE A 707 25.25 -17.80 -8.80
C ILE A 707 25.71 -19.01 -9.63
N ASP A 708 26.63 -18.79 -10.57
CA ASP A 708 27.07 -19.80 -11.53
C ASP A 708 27.77 -21.01 -10.87
N GLU A 709 28.41 -20.80 -9.73
CA GLU A 709 29.02 -21.86 -8.91
C GLU A 709 28.00 -22.86 -8.33
N GLY A 710 26.69 -22.56 -8.37
CA GLY A 710 25.65 -23.48 -7.90
C GLY A 710 25.63 -23.69 -6.39
N LYS A 711 26.23 -22.77 -5.65
CA LYS A 711 26.38 -22.81 -4.18
C LYS A 711 25.57 -21.73 -3.46
N THR A 712 24.84 -20.89 -4.19
CA THR A 712 24.14 -19.73 -3.65
C THR A 712 22.64 -19.88 -3.78
N MET A 713 21.93 -19.85 -2.64
CA MET A 713 20.48 -19.76 -2.60
C MET A 713 20.05 -18.30 -2.50
N VAL A 714 19.10 -17.90 -3.34
CA VAL A 714 18.45 -16.59 -3.28
C VAL A 714 17.05 -16.76 -2.70
N VAL A 715 16.68 -15.89 -1.77
CA VAL A 715 15.44 -15.96 -0.99
C VAL A 715 14.69 -14.64 -1.10
N GLY A 716 13.36 -14.71 -1.24
CA GLY A 716 12.45 -13.58 -1.16
C GLY A 716 11.53 -13.70 0.05
N LEU A 717 11.32 -12.60 0.77
CA LEU A 717 10.44 -12.52 1.93
C LEU A 717 9.46 -11.34 1.81
N ASP A 718 8.19 -11.57 2.15
CA ASP A 718 7.19 -10.51 2.29
C ASP A 718 6.15 -10.85 3.37
N VAL A 719 5.48 -9.80 3.88
CA VAL A 719 4.38 -9.90 4.84
C VAL A 719 3.22 -9.00 4.41
N THR A 720 2.06 -9.62 4.16
CA THR A 720 0.81 -8.90 3.91
C THR A 720 -0.02 -8.75 5.18
N HIS A 721 -0.55 -7.55 5.41
CA HIS A 721 -1.50 -7.28 6.49
C HIS A 721 -2.95 -7.19 5.99
N PRO A 722 -3.94 -7.36 6.90
CA PRO A 722 -5.33 -7.03 6.65
C PRO A 722 -5.50 -5.59 6.18
N SER A 723 -6.39 -5.41 5.21
CA SER A 723 -6.90 -4.12 4.75
C SER A 723 -8.01 -3.60 5.67
N ALA A 724 -8.42 -2.34 5.48
CA ALA A 724 -9.48 -1.72 6.27
C ALA A 724 -10.87 -2.36 6.06
N THR A 725 -11.05 -3.12 4.98
CA THR A 725 -12.29 -3.81 4.63
C THR A 725 -12.31 -5.28 5.05
N ASP A 726 -11.17 -5.84 5.49
CA ASP A 726 -11.15 -7.20 6.02
C ASP A 726 -11.69 -7.22 7.47
N PRO A 727 -12.27 -8.35 7.92
CA PRO A 727 -12.79 -8.46 9.28
C PRO A 727 -11.68 -8.35 10.33
N PRO A 728 -12.01 -8.00 11.58
CA PRO A 728 -11.03 -7.86 12.66
C PRO A 728 -10.12 -9.08 12.87
N GLU A 729 -10.63 -10.28 12.62
CA GLU A 729 -9.98 -11.59 12.80
C GLU A 729 -9.04 -11.95 11.66
N PHE A 730 -9.06 -11.22 10.53
CA PHE A 730 -8.20 -11.53 9.38
C PHE A 730 -6.71 -11.43 9.80
N PRO A 731 -5.88 -12.45 9.52
CA PRO A 731 -4.50 -12.51 10.00
C PRO A 731 -3.53 -11.72 9.12
N SER A 732 -2.31 -11.50 9.61
CA SER A 732 -1.19 -11.20 8.70
C SER A 732 -0.63 -12.51 8.15
N ILE A 733 -0.09 -12.47 6.94
CA ILE A 733 0.42 -13.67 6.26
C ILE A 733 1.84 -13.36 5.81
N ALA A 734 2.79 -14.19 6.23
CA ALA A 734 4.18 -14.15 5.80
C ALA A 734 4.43 -15.21 4.73
N CYS A 735 5.25 -14.89 3.74
CA CYS A 735 5.65 -15.83 2.70
C CYS A 735 7.16 -15.79 2.48
N ILE A 736 7.75 -16.98 2.28
CA ILE A 736 9.11 -17.18 1.78
C ILE A 736 9.04 -17.80 0.39
N VAL A 737 9.94 -17.40 -0.50
CA VAL A 737 10.21 -18.10 -1.76
C VAL A 737 11.72 -18.27 -1.87
N ALA A 738 12.18 -19.41 -2.37
CA ALA A 738 13.61 -19.67 -2.48
C ALA A 738 13.96 -20.32 -3.82
N SER A 739 15.05 -19.86 -4.44
CA SER A 739 15.62 -20.53 -5.61
C SER A 739 16.08 -21.94 -5.22
N VAL A 740 16.02 -22.86 -6.17
CA VAL A 740 16.40 -24.26 -5.93
C VAL A 740 17.69 -24.68 -6.63
N ASP A 741 18.25 -23.83 -7.49
CA ASP A 741 19.47 -24.07 -8.26
C ASP A 741 20.02 -22.76 -8.87
N LYS A 742 21.15 -22.87 -9.59
CA LYS A 742 21.81 -21.76 -10.31
C LYS A 742 21.03 -21.20 -11.50
N ASP A 743 20.07 -21.95 -12.05
CA ASP A 743 19.29 -21.46 -13.20
C ASP A 743 18.31 -20.35 -12.77
N LEU A 744 17.99 -20.28 -11.46
CA LEU A 744 17.08 -19.30 -10.88
C LEU A 744 15.71 -19.29 -11.58
N GLY A 745 15.31 -20.44 -12.12
CA GLY A 745 14.08 -20.61 -12.90
C GLY A 745 12.86 -21.06 -12.07
N GLN A 746 13.11 -21.66 -10.90
CA GLN A 746 12.08 -22.23 -10.02
C GLN A 746 12.22 -21.71 -8.59
N TRP A 747 11.09 -21.34 -8.00
CA TRP A 747 11.01 -20.66 -6.70
C TRP A 747 9.85 -21.19 -5.84
N PRO A 748 9.82 -22.47 -5.44
CA PRO A 748 8.83 -22.93 -4.46
C PRO A 748 8.93 -22.11 -3.16
N GLY A 749 7.85 -22.09 -2.39
CA GLY A 749 7.77 -21.26 -1.20
C GLY A 749 6.89 -21.85 -0.11
N GLU A 750 6.97 -21.25 1.09
CA GLU A 750 6.09 -21.52 2.23
C GLU A 750 5.29 -20.28 2.60
N ALA A 751 4.09 -20.48 3.14
CA ALA A 751 3.26 -19.41 3.68
C ALA A 751 2.86 -19.73 5.12
N GLN A 752 2.76 -18.70 5.96
CA GLN A 752 2.42 -18.83 7.37
C GLN A 752 1.46 -17.71 7.77
N ILE A 753 0.38 -18.05 8.49
CA ILE A 753 -0.44 -17.05 9.17
C ILE A 753 0.23 -16.63 10.47
N GLN A 754 0.05 -15.38 10.86
CA GLN A 754 0.59 -14.83 12.09
C GLN A 754 -0.31 -13.73 12.67
N GLY A 755 0.04 -13.29 13.88
CA GLY A 755 -0.68 -12.24 14.60
C GLY A 755 -1.00 -11.01 13.75
N LYS A 756 -2.14 -10.37 14.05
CA LYS A 756 -2.63 -9.22 13.29
C LYS A 756 -1.64 -8.05 13.30
N LYS A 757 -1.27 -7.56 12.11
CA LYS A 757 -0.36 -6.42 11.88
C LYS A 757 1.02 -6.62 12.53
N VAL A 758 1.46 -7.86 12.63
CA VAL A 758 2.83 -8.21 13.03
C VAL A 758 3.70 -8.21 11.77
N GLU A 759 4.75 -7.39 11.74
CA GLU A 759 5.65 -7.30 10.57
C GLU A 759 6.76 -8.35 10.60
N ARG A 760 7.29 -8.66 11.78
CA ARG A 760 8.31 -9.72 11.96
C ARG A 760 7.74 -11.06 11.52
N ILE A 761 8.54 -11.89 10.85
CA ILE A 761 8.11 -13.23 10.45
C ILE A 761 8.32 -14.19 11.63
N GLU A 762 7.23 -14.67 12.24
CA GLU A 762 7.29 -15.40 13.53
C GLU A 762 7.93 -16.80 13.41
N LYS A 763 7.65 -17.54 12.32
CA LYS A 763 8.18 -18.90 12.08
C LYS A 763 9.19 -18.95 10.92
N LEU A 764 10.01 -17.90 10.77
CA LEU A 764 10.96 -17.80 9.67
C LEU A 764 11.98 -18.96 9.64
N HIS A 765 12.34 -19.50 10.81
CA HIS A 765 13.31 -20.60 10.91
C HIS A 765 12.77 -21.90 10.29
N ASP A 766 11.51 -22.26 10.58
CA ASP A 766 10.86 -23.44 10.00
C ASP A 766 10.71 -23.30 8.49
N MET A 767 10.28 -22.12 8.04
CA MET A 767 10.10 -21.79 6.63
C MET A 767 11.41 -21.91 5.86
N LEU A 768 12.52 -21.37 6.37
CA LEU A 768 13.83 -21.49 5.75
C LEU A 768 14.38 -22.93 5.81
N ALA A 769 14.19 -23.65 6.93
CA ALA A 769 14.62 -25.04 7.05
C ALA A 769 13.96 -25.92 5.97
N ASN A 770 12.68 -25.71 5.66
CA ASN A 770 12.00 -26.39 4.56
C ASN A 770 12.58 -26.03 3.19
N CYS A 771 12.94 -24.76 2.94
CA CYS A 771 13.64 -24.36 1.72
C CYS A 771 15.02 -25.04 1.59
N LEU A 772 15.77 -25.12 2.69
CA LEU A 772 17.08 -25.79 2.73
C LEU A 772 16.97 -27.29 2.45
N ARG A 773 15.99 -27.99 3.04
CA ARG A 773 15.71 -29.41 2.74
C ARG A 773 15.39 -29.63 1.26
N ARG A 774 14.61 -28.74 0.64
CA ARG A 774 14.31 -28.81 -0.80
C ARG A 774 15.57 -28.64 -1.64
N TRP A 775 16.43 -27.69 -1.26
CA TRP A 775 17.70 -27.49 -1.93
C TRP A 775 18.61 -28.71 -1.80
N GLU A 776 18.80 -29.24 -0.60
CA GLU A 776 19.64 -30.42 -0.35
C GLU A 776 19.12 -31.65 -1.11
N LYS A 777 17.81 -31.88 -1.11
CA LYS A 777 17.18 -32.96 -1.88
C LYS A 777 17.52 -32.87 -3.38
N ARG A 778 17.58 -31.65 -3.93
CA ARG A 778 17.85 -31.41 -5.35
C ARG A 778 19.34 -31.40 -5.70
N ASN A 779 20.17 -30.79 -4.85
CA ASN A 779 21.58 -30.51 -5.15
C ASN A 779 22.55 -31.46 -4.42
N ARG A 780 22.05 -32.34 -3.54
CA ARG A 780 22.83 -33.27 -2.68
C ARG A 780 23.80 -32.60 -1.70
N GLN A 781 23.75 -31.27 -1.63
CA GLN A 781 24.51 -30.44 -0.72
C GLN A 781 23.65 -29.24 -0.34
N LEU A 782 23.89 -28.68 0.84
CA LEU A 782 23.31 -27.40 1.25
C LEU A 782 24.03 -26.22 0.57
N PRO A 783 23.39 -25.05 0.39
CA PRO A 783 24.06 -23.89 -0.19
C PRO A 783 25.10 -23.32 0.77
N GLU A 784 26.22 -22.83 0.24
CA GLU A 784 27.27 -22.15 1.02
C GLU A 784 26.91 -20.68 1.30
N ASN A 785 26.05 -20.08 0.46
CA ASN A 785 25.65 -18.68 0.54
C ASN A 785 24.12 -18.54 0.48
N ILE A 786 23.57 -17.64 1.29
CA ILE A 786 22.13 -17.30 1.29
C ILE A 786 21.96 -15.77 1.14
N ILE A 787 21.36 -15.35 0.03
CA ILE A 787 21.01 -13.94 -0.21
C ILE A 787 19.51 -13.75 0.02
N VAL A 788 19.15 -12.89 0.96
CA VAL A 788 17.76 -12.61 1.34
C VAL A 788 17.34 -11.24 0.83
N TYR A 789 16.31 -11.19 -0.01
CA TYR A 789 15.61 -9.97 -0.41
C TYR A 789 14.31 -9.81 0.39
N ARG A 790 14.25 -8.81 1.28
CA ARG A 790 13.12 -8.55 2.18
C ARG A 790 12.29 -7.37 1.70
N ASP A 791 11.07 -7.60 1.24
CA ASP A 791 10.10 -6.54 0.89
C ASP A 791 9.31 -6.08 2.13
N GLY A 792 8.63 -4.95 2.05
CA GLY A 792 7.56 -4.57 2.98
C GLY A 792 8.00 -3.83 4.25
N VAL A 793 9.30 -3.76 4.56
CA VAL A 793 9.81 -3.11 5.78
C VAL A 793 10.21 -1.65 5.55
N SER A 794 9.94 -0.81 6.54
CA SER A 794 10.34 0.60 6.58
C SER A 794 11.62 0.81 7.40
N GLU A 795 12.27 1.97 7.27
CA GLU A 795 13.51 2.30 8.00
C GLU A 795 13.40 2.08 9.52
N GLY A 796 12.26 2.45 10.13
CA GLY A 796 12.01 2.21 11.55
C GLY A 796 11.81 0.74 11.95
N GLN A 797 11.92 -0.19 11.01
CA GLN A 797 11.80 -1.64 11.22
C GLN A 797 13.09 -2.37 10.83
N PHE A 798 14.14 -1.68 10.40
CA PHE A 798 15.41 -2.30 10.00
C PHE A 798 16.06 -3.07 11.16
N GLU A 799 15.98 -2.52 12.37
CA GLU A 799 16.47 -3.19 13.58
C GLU A 799 15.79 -4.54 13.83
N MET A 800 14.47 -4.60 13.65
CA MET A 800 13.72 -5.84 13.77
C MET A 800 14.21 -6.90 12.77
N VAL A 801 14.52 -6.51 11.53
CA VAL A 801 15.03 -7.46 10.53
C VAL A 801 16.47 -7.88 10.87
N ALA A 802 17.34 -6.91 11.16
CA ALA A 802 18.77 -7.13 11.40
C ALA A 802 19.06 -7.94 12.68
N GLN A 803 18.16 -7.87 13.68
CA GLN A 803 18.27 -8.65 14.91
C GLN A 803 17.34 -9.88 14.85
N TYR A 804 16.02 -9.68 14.92
CA TYR A 804 15.06 -10.78 15.11
C TYR A 804 14.96 -11.72 13.90
N GLU A 805 14.77 -11.20 12.68
CA GLU A 805 14.66 -12.06 11.50
C GLU A 805 16.00 -12.74 11.21
N TYR A 806 17.12 -12.03 11.34
CA TYR A 806 18.45 -12.59 11.20
C TYR A 806 18.74 -13.72 12.21
N ASP A 807 18.42 -13.56 13.49
CA ASP A 807 18.53 -14.63 14.49
C ASP A 807 17.70 -15.86 14.10
N SER A 808 16.51 -15.64 13.53
CA SER A 808 15.68 -16.74 13.04
C SER A 808 16.29 -17.44 11.82
N LEU A 809 16.98 -16.71 10.93
CA LEU A 809 17.75 -17.33 9.83
C LEU A 809 18.91 -18.17 10.40
N CYS A 810 19.63 -17.63 11.39
CA CYS A 810 20.71 -18.35 12.08
C CYS A 810 20.20 -19.65 12.72
N LYS A 811 19.05 -19.61 13.39
CA LYS A 811 18.41 -20.80 13.97
C LYS A 811 18.12 -21.88 12.92
N ALA A 812 17.56 -21.50 11.77
CA ALA A 812 17.33 -22.45 10.68
C ALA A 812 18.63 -23.10 10.20
N THR A 813 19.69 -22.31 10.05
CA THR A 813 20.98 -22.82 9.61
C THR A 813 21.64 -23.72 10.67
N ALA A 814 21.51 -23.40 11.95
CA ALA A 814 22.02 -24.26 13.03
C ALA A 814 21.33 -25.63 13.09
N MET A 815 20.06 -25.72 12.65
CA MET A 815 19.33 -26.99 12.57
C MET A 815 19.79 -27.87 11.40
N MET A 816 20.33 -27.28 10.34
CA MET A 816 20.61 -27.98 9.07
C MET A 816 22.11 -28.17 8.80
N TYR A 817 22.97 -27.30 9.33
CA TYR A 817 24.39 -27.24 8.99
C TYR A 817 25.29 -27.61 10.17
N ARG A 818 26.45 -28.22 9.85
CA ARG A 818 27.59 -28.29 10.78
C ARG A 818 28.34 -26.96 10.86
N HIS A 819 28.56 -26.33 9.70
CA HIS A 819 29.17 -25.00 9.57
C HIS A 819 28.20 -24.08 8.85
N ARG A 820 27.92 -22.94 9.48
CA ARG A 820 26.89 -22.01 9.00
C ARG A 820 27.27 -21.41 7.63
N PRO A 821 26.31 -21.25 6.69
CA PRO A 821 26.53 -20.52 5.44
C PRO A 821 26.65 -19.01 5.67
N ALA A 822 27.26 -18.31 4.71
CA ALA A 822 27.27 -16.85 4.69
C ALA A 822 25.88 -16.30 4.33
N ILE A 823 25.40 -15.30 5.05
CA ILE A 823 24.07 -14.71 4.88
C ILE A 823 24.18 -13.21 4.62
N THR A 824 23.51 -12.74 3.56
CA THR A 824 23.33 -11.30 3.28
C THR A 824 21.86 -10.94 3.23
N ILE A 825 21.47 -9.85 3.89
CA ILE A 825 20.09 -9.37 3.93
C ILE A 825 19.99 -8.00 3.24
N ILE A 826 19.15 -7.92 2.21
CA ILE A 826 18.90 -6.74 1.40
C ILE A 826 17.41 -6.39 1.48
N VAL A 827 17.09 -5.23 2.05
CA VAL A 827 15.73 -4.70 2.06
C VAL A 827 15.37 -4.08 0.72
N CYS A 828 14.16 -4.35 0.23
CA CYS A 828 13.61 -3.83 -1.01
C CYS A 828 12.51 -2.79 -0.76
N GLY A 829 12.85 -1.51 -0.83
CA GLY A 829 11.92 -0.40 -0.74
C GLY A 829 11.27 -0.07 -2.10
N LYS A 830 10.11 -0.66 -2.42
CA LYS A 830 9.34 -0.34 -3.65
C LYS A 830 8.35 0.84 -3.52
N ARG A 831 8.12 1.34 -2.30
CA ARG A 831 7.10 2.37 -2.01
C ARG A 831 7.70 3.62 -1.37
N HIS A 832 8.29 4.49 -2.19
CA HIS A 832 8.80 5.80 -1.78
C HIS A 832 8.51 6.89 -2.82
N ASN A 833 8.88 8.13 -2.48
CA ASN A 833 8.61 9.32 -3.29
C ASN A 833 9.81 9.83 -4.08
N VAL A 834 10.99 9.19 -3.98
CA VAL A 834 12.14 9.51 -4.85
C VAL A 834 11.81 9.24 -6.32
N ARG A 835 12.15 10.20 -7.19
CA ARG A 835 12.06 10.13 -8.66
C ARG A 835 13.34 10.68 -9.27
N PHE A 836 13.72 10.11 -10.41
CA PHE A 836 14.86 10.55 -11.22
C PHE A 836 14.38 11.03 -12.59
N PHE A 837 15.04 12.08 -13.07
CA PHE A 837 14.75 12.73 -14.34
C PHE A 837 16.05 12.81 -15.14
N PRO A 838 16.11 12.25 -16.36
CA PRO A 838 17.28 12.35 -17.21
C PRO A 838 17.52 13.79 -17.65
N THR A 839 18.80 14.16 -17.79
CA THR A 839 19.22 15.52 -18.15
C THR A 839 19.63 15.67 -19.61
N LYS A 840 19.65 14.56 -20.36
CA LYS A 840 19.96 14.49 -21.79
C LYS A 840 18.95 13.60 -22.50
N MET A 841 18.69 13.86 -23.79
CA MET A 841 17.74 13.07 -24.60
C MET A 841 18.21 11.63 -24.84
N GLU A 842 19.52 11.41 -25.02
CA GLU A 842 20.13 10.08 -25.21
C GLU A 842 19.98 9.14 -24.00
N ASP A 843 19.67 9.72 -22.83
CA ASP A 843 19.49 9.03 -21.56
C ASP A 843 18.02 8.74 -21.25
N MET A 844 17.12 9.04 -22.20
CA MET A 844 15.68 8.86 -22.09
C MET A 844 15.22 7.59 -22.81
N ASP A 845 14.28 6.86 -22.20
CA ASP A 845 13.48 5.88 -22.90
C ASP A 845 12.31 6.55 -23.66
N LYS A 846 11.52 5.75 -24.39
CA LYS A 846 10.35 6.21 -25.15
C LYS A 846 9.24 6.89 -24.33
N THR A 847 9.33 6.82 -23.00
CA THR A 847 8.39 7.44 -22.05
C THR A 847 9.02 8.62 -21.31
N SER A 848 10.21 9.07 -21.74
CA SER A 848 11.02 10.13 -21.13
C SER A 848 11.55 9.80 -19.73
N ASN A 849 11.55 8.52 -19.34
CA ASN A 849 12.16 8.06 -18.11
C ASN A 849 13.65 7.79 -18.32
N PRO A 850 14.48 7.73 -17.26
CA PRO A 850 15.84 7.22 -17.38
C PRO A 850 15.86 5.83 -18.03
N ILE A 851 16.89 5.52 -18.80
CA ILE A 851 17.06 4.18 -19.37
C ILE A 851 17.11 3.12 -18.25
N ASN A 852 16.51 1.96 -18.48
CA ASN A 852 16.51 0.85 -17.52
C ASN A 852 17.94 0.41 -17.18
N GLY A 853 18.17 0.02 -15.93
CA GLY A 853 19.51 -0.23 -15.40
C GLY A 853 20.15 1.00 -14.75
N THR A 854 19.43 2.13 -14.68
CA THR A 854 19.88 3.32 -13.95
C THR A 854 20.03 3.02 -12.45
N ILE A 855 21.23 3.24 -11.93
CA ILE A 855 21.64 3.17 -10.53
C ILE A 855 21.97 4.57 -10.03
N VAL A 856 21.56 4.86 -8.80
CA VAL A 856 22.05 6.02 -8.03
C VAL A 856 22.47 5.53 -6.65
N ASP A 857 23.78 5.51 -6.41
CA ASP A 857 24.39 5.12 -5.13
C ASP A 857 25.21 6.24 -4.48
N ARG A 858 25.22 7.44 -5.08
CA ARG A 858 25.84 8.68 -4.56
C ARG A 858 24.83 9.83 -4.51
N GLY A 859 25.17 10.89 -3.78
CA GLY A 859 24.46 12.16 -3.74
C GLY A 859 23.28 12.18 -2.76
N ILE A 860 22.38 11.21 -2.83
CA ILE A 860 21.15 11.17 -2.00
C ILE A 860 21.04 9.95 -1.09
N THR A 861 21.99 9.03 -1.21
CA THR A 861 22.15 7.84 -0.36
C THR A 861 22.86 8.20 0.94
N ARG A 862 22.99 7.22 1.85
CA ARG A 862 23.81 7.42 3.06
C ARG A 862 25.26 7.06 2.71
N PRO A 863 26.24 7.95 2.96
CA PRO A 863 27.64 7.64 2.65
C PRO A 863 28.18 6.50 3.51
N ILE A 864 27.78 6.45 4.79
CA ILE A 864 28.24 5.47 5.76
C ILE A 864 27.56 4.11 5.56
N PHE A 865 26.25 4.09 5.36
CA PHE A 865 25.46 2.85 5.24
C PHE A 865 25.33 2.40 3.80
N TRP A 866 25.22 1.09 3.60
CA TRP A 866 25.21 0.53 2.26
C TRP A 866 23.80 0.51 1.66
N ASP A 867 23.51 1.51 0.84
CA ASP A 867 22.26 1.62 0.09
C ASP A 867 22.44 2.13 -1.34
N PHE A 868 21.47 1.82 -2.21
CA PHE A 868 21.43 2.30 -3.60
C PHE A 868 20.01 2.28 -4.16
N TYR A 869 19.73 3.14 -5.14
CA TYR A 869 18.51 3.10 -5.94
C TYR A 869 18.77 2.40 -7.27
N LEU A 870 17.84 1.56 -7.71
CA LEU A 870 17.88 0.89 -9.01
C LEU A 870 16.54 1.03 -9.74
N GLN A 871 16.58 1.56 -10.96
CA GLN A 871 15.46 1.49 -11.90
C GLN A 871 15.70 0.36 -12.90
N ALA A 872 15.31 -0.87 -12.54
CA ALA A 872 15.54 -2.03 -13.40
C ALA A 872 14.56 -2.11 -14.59
N GLN A 873 13.37 -1.53 -14.46
CA GLN A 873 12.31 -1.59 -15.47
C GLN A 873 12.32 -0.39 -16.43
N ALA A 874 11.88 -0.62 -17.66
CA ALA A 874 11.35 0.44 -18.52
C ALA A 874 9.83 0.54 -18.29
N PRO A 875 9.32 1.62 -17.69
CA PRO A 875 7.90 1.78 -17.43
C PRO A 875 7.10 1.82 -18.75
N ILE A 876 5.92 1.20 -18.74
CA ILE A 876 5.02 1.24 -19.90
C ILE A 876 4.35 2.63 -20.00
N GLN A 877 4.11 3.25 -18.85
CA GLN A 877 3.41 4.52 -18.73
C GLN A 877 3.82 5.22 -17.42
N GLY A 878 3.66 6.54 -17.40
CA GLY A 878 3.93 7.36 -16.22
C GLY A 878 5.43 7.54 -15.92
N SER A 879 5.72 8.02 -14.71
CA SER A 879 7.09 8.18 -14.22
C SER A 879 7.52 6.94 -13.46
N ALA A 880 8.71 6.43 -13.77
CA ALA A 880 9.32 5.30 -13.09
C ALA A 880 9.50 5.60 -11.60
N ARG A 881 9.34 4.56 -10.80
CA ARG A 881 9.79 4.54 -9.41
C ARG A 881 10.99 3.60 -9.36
N PRO A 882 12.20 4.09 -9.10
CA PRO A 882 13.33 3.21 -8.82
C PRO A 882 13.04 2.46 -7.52
N ALA A 883 13.54 1.25 -7.33
CA ALA A 883 13.50 0.58 -6.04
C ALA A 883 14.72 1.00 -5.20
N HIS A 884 14.53 1.16 -3.89
CA HIS A 884 15.60 1.47 -2.94
C HIS A 884 16.06 0.18 -2.27
N TYR A 885 17.34 -0.13 -2.38
CA TYR A 885 17.95 -1.31 -1.76
C TYR A 885 18.84 -0.86 -0.60
N VAL A 886 18.65 -1.47 0.57
CA VAL A 886 19.45 -1.22 1.76
C VAL A 886 20.01 -2.54 2.26
N VAL A 887 21.32 -2.66 2.34
CA VAL A 887 21.99 -3.85 2.88
C VAL A 887 22.04 -3.71 4.39
N LEU A 888 21.35 -4.60 5.10
CA LEU A 888 21.32 -4.58 6.57
C LEU A 888 22.48 -5.37 7.17
N ARG A 889 22.85 -6.48 6.51
CA ARG A 889 23.97 -7.33 6.89
C ARG A 889 24.55 -7.96 5.64
N ASP A 890 25.87 -8.05 5.57
CA ASP A 890 26.60 -8.72 4.50
C ASP A 890 27.68 -9.63 5.09
N GLU A 891 27.70 -10.86 4.62
CA GLU A 891 28.74 -11.86 4.89
C GLU A 891 29.30 -12.44 3.59
N ILE A 892 28.82 -11.98 2.43
CA ILE A 892 29.06 -12.60 1.13
C ILE A 892 29.90 -11.67 0.25
N PHE A 893 29.42 -10.45 0.00
CA PHE A 893 29.97 -9.57 -1.03
C PHE A 893 31.26 -8.89 -0.60
N THR A 894 31.48 -8.71 0.69
CA THR A 894 32.73 -8.19 1.28
C THR A 894 33.74 -9.30 1.63
N ASP A 895 33.36 -10.57 1.52
CA ASP A 895 34.30 -11.69 1.72
C ASP A 895 35.29 -11.75 0.55
N LYS A 896 36.59 -11.63 0.85
CA LYS A 896 37.68 -11.67 -0.14
C LYS A 896 37.79 -13.02 -0.86
N LYS A 897 37.29 -14.11 -0.28
CA LYS A 897 37.25 -15.43 -0.92
C LYS A 897 36.22 -15.46 -2.05
N ILE A 898 35.10 -14.76 -1.85
CA ILE A 898 33.98 -14.70 -2.80
C ILE A 898 34.18 -13.56 -3.81
N ASN A 899 34.71 -12.42 -3.34
CA ASN A 899 34.96 -11.20 -4.10
C ASN A 899 36.44 -10.79 -4.00
N PRO A 900 37.33 -11.47 -4.73
CA PRO A 900 38.76 -11.17 -4.70
C PRO A 900 39.09 -9.79 -5.26
N GLU A 901 38.26 -9.24 -6.16
CA GLU A 901 38.42 -7.90 -6.74
C GLU A 901 38.11 -6.77 -5.75
N GLY A 902 37.42 -7.06 -4.65
CA GLY A 902 37.03 -6.06 -3.66
C GLY A 902 36.02 -5.03 -4.19
N LYS A 903 35.17 -5.43 -5.17
CA LYS A 903 34.14 -4.58 -5.79
C LYS A 903 32.71 -4.99 -5.40
N ALA A 904 32.42 -4.88 -4.11
CA ALA A 904 31.22 -5.41 -3.50
C ALA A 904 29.93 -4.72 -4.01
N SER A 905 29.93 -3.38 -4.16
CA SER A 905 28.77 -2.65 -4.70
C SER A 905 28.47 -3.00 -6.14
N ASP A 906 29.49 -3.19 -6.99
CA ASP A 906 29.27 -3.61 -8.37
C ASP A 906 28.63 -5.00 -8.43
N MET A 907 29.12 -5.95 -7.61
CA MET A 907 28.57 -7.31 -7.56
C MET A 907 27.10 -7.32 -7.12
N VAL A 908 26.75 -6.62 -6.02
CA VAL A 908 25.37 -6.61 -5.53
C VAL A 908 24.44 -5.88 -6.50
N GLN A 909 24.85 -4.73 -7.06
CA GLN A 909 24.05 -3.94 -7.99
C GLN A 909 23.80 -4.67 -9.30
N GLU A 910 24.83 -5.32 -9.86
CA GLU A 910 24.72 -6.12 -11.08
C GLU A 910 23.84 -7.36 -10.85
N LEU A 911 24.06 -8.10 -9.76
CA LEU A 911 23.23 -9.26 -9.42
C LEU A 911 21.76 -8.83 -9.25
N THR A 912 21.50 -7.78 -8.45
CA THR A 912 20.14 -7.27 -8.23
C THR A 912 19.50 -6.81 -9.55
N HIS A 913 20.25 -6.18 -10.46
CA HIS A 913 19.75 -5.81 -11.77
C HIS A 913 19.40 -7.03 -12.62
N ASN A 914 20.31 -8.01 -12.70
CA ASN A 914 20.17 -9.18 -13.55
C ASN A 914 18.99 -10.06 -13.14
N ILE A 915 18.80 -10.28 -11.83
CA ILE A 915 17.66 -11.09 -11.36
C ILE A 915 16.31 -10.42 -11.66
N CYS A 916 16.23 -9.11 -11.91
CA CYS A 916 14.99 -8.45 -12.33
C CYS A 916 14.50 -8.92 -13.72
N TYR A 917 15.34 -9.58 -14.52
CA TYR A 917 14.96 -10.16 -15.82
C TYR A 917 14.47 -11.62 -15.69
N LEU A 918 14.56 -12.21 -14.50
CA LEU A 918 14.18 -13.60 -14.23
C LEU A 918 12.72 -13.78 -13.80
N MET A 919 11.89 -12.74 -13.93
CA MET A 919 10.45 -12.89 -13.79
C MET A 919 9.89 -13.74 -14.95
N GLY A 920 9.82 -15.06 -14.75
CA GLY A 920 9.50 -16.05 -15.79
C GLY A 920 8.12 -15.88 -16.46
N ARG A 921 7.22 -15.07 -15.91
CA ARG A 921 5.86 -14.88 -16.43
C ARG A 921 5.71 -13.73 -17.44
N CYS A 922 6.78 -13.00 -17.75
CA CYS A 922 6.77 -11.92 -18.72
C CYS A 922 8.12 -11.72 -19.40
N THR A 923 8.12 -11.19 -20.62
CA THR A 923 9.35 -10.84 -21.37
C THR A 923 9.81 -9.40 -21.12
N ARG A 924 9.84 -9.02 -19.85
CA ARG A 924 10.23 -7.68 -19.40
C ARG A 924 11.00 -7.75 -18.08
N SER A 925 11.92 -6.82 -17.87
CA SER A 925 12.50 -6.58 -16.56
C SER A 925 11.44 -6.01 -15.61
N VAL A 926 11.38 -6.55 -14.40
CA VAL A 926 10.49 -6.07 -13.34
C VAL A 926 11.12 -4.94 -12.54
N SER A 927 10.30 -4.26 -11.74
CA SER A 927 10.69 -2.99 -11.10
C SER A 927 11.55 -3.08 -9.84
N TYR A 928 11.70 -4.29 -9.32
CA TYR A 928 12.52 -4.62 -8.16
C TYR A 928 12.83 -6.12 -8.22
N SER A 929 13.67 -6.62 -7.32
CA SER A 929 14.22 -7.97 -7.37
C SER A 929 13.12 -9.03 -7.49
N THR A 930 13.25 -9.92 -8.48
CA THR A 930 12.34 -11.05 -8.70
C THR A 930 12.00 -11.86 -7.44
N PRO A 931 12.94 -12.27 -6.55
CA PRO A 931 12.59 -12.98 -5.32
C PRO A 931 11.59 -12.24 -4.43
N ALA A 932 11.84 -10.97 -4.11
CA ALA A 932 10.91 -10.14 -3.35
C ALA A 932 9.55 -10.00 -4.05
N PHE A 933 9.55 -9.85 -5.38
CA PHE A 933 8.31 -9.77 -6.16
C PHE A 933 7.51 -11.07 -6.07
N LEU A 934 8.18 -12.22 -6.18
CA LEU A 934 7.54 -13.53 -6.07
C LEU A 934 6.97 -13.78 -4.67
N ALA A 935 7.64 -13.34 -3.60
CA ALA A 935 7.10 -13.38 -2.24
C ALA A 935 5.82 -12.54 -2.09
N ASP A 936 5.79 -11.31 -2.62
CA ASP A 936 4.60 -10.44 -2.66
C ASP A 936 3.43 -11.12 -3.43
N ARG A 937 3.72 -11.79 -4.57
CA ARG A 937 2.70 -12.58 -5.28
C ARG A 937 2.19 -13.75 -4.45
N PHE A 938 3.06 -14.40 -3.71
CA PHE A 938 2.66 -15.53 -2.89
C PHE A 938 1.81 -15.07 -1.70
N CYS A 939 2.15 -13.95 -1.05
CA CYS A 939 1.29 -13.29 -0.07
C CYS A 939 -0.11 -12.98 -0.64
N ASP A 940 -0.18 -12.43 -1.85
CA ASP A 940 -1.46 -12.17 -2.53
C ASP A 940 -2.25 -13.47 -2.78
N ARG A 941 -1.57 -14.57 -3.14
CA ARG A 941 -2.21 -15.89 -3.31
C ARG A 941 -2.67 -16.49 -1.99
N ALA A 942 -1.84 -16.48 -0.95
CA ALA A 942 -2.17 -17.00 0.37
C ALA A 942 -3.38 -16.27 0.99
N ARG A 943 -3.49 -14.95 0.75
CA ARG A 943 -4.68 -14.17 1.10
C ARG A 943 -5.96 -14.69 0.42
N ARG A 944 -5.87 -15.25 -0.79
CA ARG A 944 -7.03 -15.89 -1.47
C ARG A 944 -7.46 -17.15 -0.75
N TYR A 945 -6.53 -17.94 -0.22
CA TYR A 945 -6.88 -19.15 0.53
C TYR A 945 -7.66 -18.80 1.80
N VAL A 946 -7.17 -17.82 2.57
CA VAL A 946 -7.88 -17.30 3.76
C VAL A 946 -9.27 -16.76 3.40
N ARG A 947 -9.41 -16.07 2.25
CA ARG A 947 -10.72 -15.57 1.79
C ARG A 947 -11.69 -16.68 1.39
N ALA A 948 -11.21 -17.77 0.80
CA ALA A 948 -12.06 -18.93 0.50
C ALA A 948 -12.57 -19.59 1.80
N GLU A 949 -11.68 -19.79 2.78
CA GLU A 949 -12.09 -20.34 4.07
C GLU A 949 -13.05 -19.42 4.84
N MET A 950 -12.81 -18.09 4.77
CA MET A 950 -13.75 -17.10 5.32
C MET A 950 -15.13 -17.21 4.66
N ALA A 951 -15.20 -17.32 3.33
CA ALA A 951 -16.46 -17.45 2.61
C ALA A 951 -17.24 -18.72 3.00
N LYS A 952 -16.53 -19.84 3.22
CA LYS A 952 -17.11 -21.08 3.76
C LYS A 952 -17.69 -20.87 5.15
N GLN A 953 -16.97 -20.22 6.07
CA GLN A 953 -17.45 -19.95 7.42
C GLN A 953 -18.69 -19.04 7.42
N MET A 954 -18.70 -18.01 6.57
CA MET A 954 -19.89 -17.17 6.39
C MET A 954 -21.12 -17.98 5.96
N PHE A 955 -20.94 -18.90 5.00
CA PHE A 955 -22.04 -19.73 4.51
C PHE A 955 -22.58 -20.69 5.56
N LEU A 956 -21.70 -21.32 6.35
CA LEU A 956 -22.12 -22.21 7.44
C LEU A 956 -22.91 -21.46 8.50
N GLU A 957 -22.46 -20.25 8.85
CA GLU A 957 -23.16 -19.39 9.80
C GLU A 957 -24.50 -18.87 9.26
N ASP A 958 -24.58 -18.51 7.97
CA ASP A 958 -25.84 -18.13 7.33
C ASP A 958 -26.87 -19.25 7.44
N ARG A 959 -26.47 -20.51 7.16
CA ARG A 959 -27.37 -21.68 7.28
C ARG A 959 -27.77 -21.97 8.71
N ALA A 960 -26.83 -21.93 9.64
CA ALA A 960 -27.11 -22.18 11.05
C ALA A 960 -28.04 -21.11 11.65
N ALA A 961 -27.88 -19.86 11.23
CA ALA A 961 -28.72 -18.75 11.65
C ALA A 961 -30.15 -18.89 11.12
N ASP A 962 -30.30 -19.24 9.83
CA ASP A 962 -31.59 -19.49 9.19
C ASP A 962 -32.35 -20.64 9.88
N GLN A 963 -31.66 -21.77 10.13
CA GLN A 963 -32.24 -22.91 10.86
C GLN A 963 -32.66 -22.57 12.30
N ALA A 964 -31.93 -21.68 12.96
CA ALA A 964 -32.23 -21.26 14.33
C ALA A 964 -33.15 -20.02 14.41
N GLY A 965 -33.67 -19.51 13.29
CA GLY A 965 -34.51 -18.31 13.25
C GLY A 965 -33.83 -17.06 13.83
N ARG A 966 -32.49 -17.04 13.83
CA ARG A 966 -31.68 -15.96 14.40
C ARG A 966 -30.92 -15.22 13.29
N ARG A 967 -30.35 -14.07 13.62
CA ARG A 967 -29.44 -13.37 12.71
C ARG A 967 -28.05 -14.04 12.72
N PRO A 968 -27.32 -14.03 11.59
CA PRO A 968 -25.92 -14.48 11.53
C PRO A 968 -25.01 -13.67 12.48
N ASP A 969 -24.17 -14.36 13.24
CA ASP A 969 -23.06 -13.80 14.04
C ASP A 969 -21.72 -14.26 13.44
N TYR A 970 -21.17 -13.46 12.53
CA TYR A 970 -19.93 -13.81 11.84
C TYR A 970 -18.72 -13.68 12.77
N ARG A 971 -18.15 -14.82 13.17
CA ARG A 971 -16.85 -14.94 13.82
C ARG A 971 -15.95 -15.86 13.02
N PHE A 972 -14.73 -15.42 12.75
CA PHE A 972 -13.81 -16.14 11.88
C PHE A 972 -12.64 -16.74 12.67
N HIS A 973 -12.30 -17.98 12.34
CA HIS A 973 -11.17 -18.70 12.90
C HIS A 973 -10.32 -19.28 11.78
N PHE A 974 -9.02 -19.02 11.79
CA PHE A 974 -8.11 -19.48 10.73
C PHE A 974 -7.02 -20.35 11.34
N GLU A 975 -6.91 -21.59 10.85
CA GLU A 975 -5.86 -22.53 11.21
C GLU A 975 -4.62 -22.33 10.33
N ASP A 976 -3.45 -22.76 10.82
CA ASP A 976 -2.18 -22.63 10.09
C ASP A 976 -2.21 -23.35 8.73
N ASN A 977 -2.95 -24.46 8.62
CA ASN A 977 -3.08 -25.28 7.41
C ASN A 977 -3.77 -24.55 6.25
N VAL A 978 -4.51 -23.45 6.49
CA VAL A 978 -5.29 -22.73 5.47
C VAL A 978 -4.41 -22.12 4.38
N VAL A 979 -3.13 -21.89 4.67
CA VAL A 979 -2.14 -21.35 3.73
C VAL A 979 -1.06 -22.36 3.34
N GLN A 980 -1.08 -23.58 3.90
CA GLN A 980 -0.10 -24.61 3.59
C GLN A 980 -0.40 -25.23 2.24
N ILE A 981 0.59 -25.24 1.35
CA ILE A 981 0.44 -25.85 0.04
C ILE A 981 0.41 -27.37 0.18
N HIS A 982 -0.46 -28.02 -0.57
CA HIS A 982 -0.59 -29.47 -0.53
C HIS A 982 0.76 -30.15 -0.83
N PRO A 983 1.20 -31.15 -0.04
CA PRO A 983 2.53 -31.76 -0.17
C PRO A 983 2.89 -32.24 -1.58
N GLY A 984 1.92 -32.78 -2.33
CA GLY A 984 2.09 -33.25 -3.70
C GLY A 984 2.50 -32.16 -4.72
N ILE A 985 2.33 -30.88 -4.39
CA ILE A 985 2.70 -29.74 -5.24
C ILE A 985 3.51 -28.68 -4.47
N ALA A 986 4.02 -28.99 -3.28
CA ALA A 986 4.77 -28.06 -2.44
C ALA A 986 6.11 -27.62 -3.06
N ASP A 987 6.64 -28.40 -4.00
CA ASP A 987 7.86 -28.08 -4.76
C ASP A 987 7.56 -27.28 -6.06
N ARG A 988 6.33 -26.77 -6.23
CA ARG A 988 5.89 -26.04 -7.42
C ARG A 988 5.65 -24.55 -7.13
N MET A 989 5.81 -23.72 -8.17
CA MET A 989 5.48 -22.28 -8.12
C MET A 989 3.96 -22.05 -8.25
N VAL A 990 3.14 -22.55 -7.33
CA VAL A 990 1.67 -22.50 -7.42
C VAL A 990 1.12 -21.08 -7.59
N TYR A 991 1.81 -20.09 -7.01
CA TYR A 991 1.41 -18.69 -6.94
C TYR A 991 1.67 -17.89 -8.23
N ILE A 992 2.38 -18.45 -9.23
CA ILE A 992 2.79 -17.74 -10.46
C ILE A 992 1.69 -17.50 -11.48
#